data_AF-A0A0Z8JZ94-F1
#
_entry.id   AF-A0A0Z8JZ94-F1
#
_cell.length_a   1.000
_cell.length_b   1.000
_cell.length_c   1.000
_cell.angle_alpha   90.00
_cell.angle_beta   90.00
_cell.angle_gamma   90.00
#
_symmetry.space_group_name_H-M   'P 1'
#
loop_
_entity.id
_entity.type
_entity.pdbx_description
1 polymer ?
#
loop_
_entity_poly.entity_id
_entity_poly.type
_entity_poly.pdbx_seq_one_letter_code
_entity_poly.pdbx_strand_id
1 'polypeptide(L)'
;MYQKITTVNGHGFFRKSKAYGLVCGIALFGAMVTTSVSAEEIVTETTPAVEVVNPNPATNLETVQETPSAESLATQAEAGQKTGELTSPVTSTELDQIVTDAKEAGITVTEESKPAVYENLDQAQADLTKQTDVVKEATDKQEANTTAIKEATDKNAEIDRQNKAEAERVAEYNKTGQEAVDARNKAGQEAVDARNAQAVAKRESEAEAVEARNKAGQEAVDARNKSGQAMTDAINKAEQERADLENARLKAEYEAELAKIANVEAYNAEIRKRNAEAIAKAEADNARLKAEYEAKKAEMQAKTKENGYLSEVVAQSLIYKSEPNVTIGTIEGVTKFVNPEKRQEVSDANRNLVHTVSSYSEGDYVGTVDYSNGTTFLLNVGQTATVTYVGDFSASANGEKITKVVARYTAVASEKGASIVTVSKDPTETVIFGSDATQGFVGVGDELHIEKTFYTASGKVVATKENPIIFSISSMNSLGEDSYFEYVKDLSSNMRFVPITGSQVQDHDGKIYASTSIDTIAPYSGHDSIDSPARYYGSGALVAESGDTFGLTVGASKHQTGHWFAMNTNVAAPVLPPLPPYKQITPEQEKEVPTKPVEPTYVAPTLVTFTPEVFVPEKYNPEPFVPEVFTPETFDPITPKMIPRVEVPEKETYSVSVHPVIVKQTPANIKAVVNEDGVDVNGKLVPKGSTQTWVLTNSPLVAGREVVTSYTMPDPLPAGFEIDREATAIKNTAWTVNYDENGKTTLSATQATLDYLNANRNQDVVVPVAYFVGRPINDGGTYKNTFTTLIVTPKGEYKVVSNIPVIYTPGNDPETPRPPHTPGGENPTPDDNLIKPKKDVVDEKGNSINGQSVLPNTVLNYVAEQDFDQYKGIVASQNAIGKGFLYVDDYLDEAIDGTSLVVNSITAANGDDVRELFDMIHVLSKDSLDEKLQALIQDSGISPVGEFYLWVAKDPEAFYKAYVQQGLDITRNLSFKIKQDFVGTITNQTHQVDFGNGYYGNIVTNEVPQLVVHKDVLDKDGKSINNGTVQIGDLVTYKLEGWVIPAGRGYDIKEYRFVDLLQHSHDDYQSVVIEAKVDFTLPNGTVIKKGDDLSSYTETVYNAQTGKFETRFKEAFLAQITRDQAFGADGYITVKRIASGEVVNEYTLYVNGNPVISNKVVTNTPEPPKPETPKPQAPAKVEKAQLPNTGDAASYSLSLAGVVTLFASLVGLRKRKDENN
;
A
#
# COMPACT_ATOMS: atom_id res chain seq x y z
N MET A 1 -20.57 6.09 -72.56
CA MET A 1 -22.02 6.28 -72.28
C MET A 1 -22.76 4.99 -72.64
N TYR A 2 -23.51 4.37 -71.71
CA TYR A 2 -24.75 3.60 -71.95
C TYR A 2 -25.35 3.16 -70.58
N GLN A 3 -26.58 2.64 -70.57
CA GLN A 3 -27.44 2.45 -69.38
C GLN A 3 -27.29 1.05 -68.70
N LYS A 4 -27.67 0.95 -67.40
CA LYS A 4 -28.58 -0.07 -66.77
C LYS A 4 -28.74 0.20 -65.24
N ILE A 5 -29.97 0.28 -64.64
CA ILE A 5 -30.89 -0.77 -64.11
C ILE A 5 -30.41 -1.37 -62.75
N THR A 6 -31.14 -1.45 -61.60
CA THR A 6 -32.54 -1.08 -61.18
C THR A 6 -32.76 -1.12 -59.63
N THR A 7 -33.81 -0.41 -59.11
CA THR A 7 -34.87 -0.85 -58.12
C THR A 7 -34.45 -1.62 -56.82
N VAL A 8 -34.58 -1.15 -55.56
CA VAL A 8 -35.71 -0.69 -54.67
C VAL A 8 -36.27 -1.73 -53.66
N ASN A 9 -36.32 -1.32 -52.38
CA ASN A 9 -37.11 -1.76 -51.19
C ASN A 9 -37.16 -3.22 -50.64
N GLY A 10 -37.22 -3.31 -49.30
CA GLY A 10 -37.73 -4.42 -48.48
C GLY A 10 -38.29 -3.91 -47.12
N HIS A 11 -39.23 -4.62 -46.49
CA HIS A 11 -40.02 -4.12 -45.32
C HIS A 11 -40.19 -5.14 -44.17
N GLY A 12 -40.37 -4.65 -42.93
CA GLY A 12 -41.18 -5.30 -41.87
C GLY A 12 -40.56 -5.39 -40.46
N PHE A 13 -41.31 -5.53 -39.34
CA PHE A 13 -42.71 -5.13 -39.04
C PHE A 13 -43.05 -5.24 -37.52
N PHE A 14 -43.83 -4.28 -36.98
CA PHE A 14 -44.71 -4.31 -35.77
C PHE A 14 -44.26 -4.56 -34.29
N ARG A 15 -44.55 -3.53 -33.44
CA ARG A 15 -45.33 -3.50 -32.14
C ARG A 15 -44.81 -4.32 -30.92
N LYS A 16 -44.75 -3.79 -29.69
CA LYS A 16 -45.70 -3.02 -28.82
C LYS A 16 -44.89 -2.10 -27.84
N SER A 17 -45.26 -0.90 -27.35
CA SER A 17 -46.46 -0.33 -26.66
C SER A 17 -46.74 -0.90 -25.25
N LYS A 18 -46.88 -0.16 -24.13
CA LYS A 18 -47.21 1.28 -23.88
C LYS A 18 -46.61 1.83 -22.53
N ALA A 19 -46.55 3.17 -22.42
CA ALA A 19 -46.95 4.12 -21.32
C ALA A 19 -47.05 3.67 -19.84
N TYR A 20 -46.97 4.54 -18.80
CA TYR A 20 -47.13 6.01 -18.62
C TYR A 20 -45.99 6.56 -17.70
N GLY A 21 -45.76 7.86 -17.45
CA GLY A 21 -46.37 9.08 -17.98
C GLY A 21 -47.00 10.01 -16.90
N LEU A 22 -46.32 11.10 -16.51
CA LEU A 22 -46.94 12.30 -15.92
C LEU A 22 -46.10 13.56 -16.20
N VAL A 23 -46.75 14.72 -16.31
CA VAL A 23 -46.15 16.06 -16.44
C VAL A 23 -46.88 17.00 -15.50
N CYS A 24 -46.14 17.85 -14.78
CA CYS A 24 -46.65 19.11 -14.24
C CYS A 24 -45.48 20.09 -14.05
N GLY A 25 -45.63 21.32 -14.52
CA GLY A 25 -44.67 22.40 -14.30
C GLY A 25 -45.39 23.66 -13.86
N ILE A 26 -44.75 24.45 -12.99
CA ILE A 26 -45.18 25.79 -12.61
C ILE A 26 -43.94 26.68 -12.67
N ALA A 27 -44.09 27.87 -13.26
CA ALA A 27 -43.06 28.91 -13.29
C ALA A 27 -43.54 30.13 -12.49
N LEU A 28 -42.62 30.88 -11.89
CA LEU A 28 -42.87 32.24 -11.40
C LEU A 28 -41.56 33.04 -11.30
N PHE A 29 -41.66 34.35 -11.54
CA PHE A 29 -40.57 35.32 -11.47
C PHE A 29 -40.36 35.84 -10.05
N GLY A 30 -39.14 36.29 -9.73
CA GLY A 30 -38.86 37.14 -8.56
C GLY A 30 -37.40 37.59 -8.51
N ALA A 31 -37.15 38.89 -8.35
CA ALA A 31 -35.80 39.45 -8.21
C ALA A 31 -35.83 40.69 -7.30
N MET A 32 -34.92 40.78 -6.31
CA MET A 32 -34.60 42.02 -5.58
C MET A 32 -33.27 41.95 -4.81
N VAL A 33 -32.30 42.73 -5.27
CA VAL A 33 -31.47 43.72 -4.54
C VAL A 33 -31.21 43.53 -3.03
N THR A 34 -29.92 43.36 -2.70
CA THR A 34 -29.12 43.73 -1.50
C THR A 34 -29.79 44.17 -0.18
N THR A 35 -29.28 43.67 0.96
CA THR A 35 -28.38 44.42 1.89
C THR A 35 -27.70 43.49 2.91
N SER A 36 -26.60 43.95 3.52
CA SER A 36 -25.82 43.28 4.58
C SER A 36 -26.18 43.78 5.99
N VAL A 37 -26.03 42.93 7.02
CA VAL A 37 -25.47 43.27 8.36
C VAL A 37 -25.28 41.98 9.20
N SER A 38 -24.26 41.94 10.05
CA SER A 38 -23.92 40.80 10.92
C SER A 38 -24.79 40.70 12.18
N ALA A 39 -24.90 39.49 12.73
CA ALA A 39 -25.15 39.24 14.14
C ALA A 39 -24.41 37.95 14.56
N GLU A 40 -23.74 37.96 15.71
CA GLU A 40 -23.06 36.78 16.27
C GLU A 40 -24.06 35.88 17.03
N GLU A 41 -23.89 34.57 16.89
CA GLU A 41 -24.26 33.62 17.94
C GLU A 41 -23.13 32.58 18.05
N ILE A 42 -22.54 32.48 19.24
CA ILE A 42 -21.38 31.61 19.49
C ILE A 42 -21.90 30.23 19.93
N VAL A 43 -21.81 29.25 19.03
CA VAL A 43 -21.99 27.83 19.35
C VAL A 43 -20.60 27.18 19.37
N THR A 44 -20.15 26.77 20.55
CA THR A 44 -18.91 26.00 20.70
C THR A 44 -19.16 24.53 20.35
N GLU A 45 -19.08 24.20 19.06
CA GLU A 45 -18.90 22.80 18.66
C GLU A 45 -17.52 22.33 19.12
N THR A 46 -17.49 21.28 19.96
CA THR A 46 -16.27 20.52 20.21
C THR A 46 -16.02 19.67 18.98
N THR A 47 -15.04 20.08 18.17
CA THR A 47 -14.67 19.36 16.95
C THR A 47 -14.35 17.91 17.32
N PRO A 48 -14.93 16.89 16.66
CA PRO A 48 -14.44 15.53 16.79
C PRO A 48 -12.97 15.52 16.38
N ALA A 49 -12.13 14.77 17.12
CA ALA A 49 -10.73 14.65 16.77
C ALA A 49 -10.62 14.12 15.34
N VAL A 50 -9.95 14.88 14.46
CA VAL A 50 -9.69 14.45 13.09
C VAL A 50 -8.76 13.25 13.19
N GLU A 51 -9.27 12.09 12.79
CA GLU A 51 -8.49 10.87 12.66
C GLU A 51 -7.37 11.15 11.65
N VAL A 52 -6.11 11.04 12.08
CA VAL A 52 -4.96 11.33 11.22
C VAL A 52 -4.82 10.17 10.24
N VAL A 53 -5.52 10.27 9.11
CA VAL A 53 -5.40 9.36 7.99
C VAL A 53 -3.95 9.38 7.53
N ASN A 54 -3.24 8.28 7.75
CA ASN A 54 -1.87 8.11 7.34
C ASN A 54 -1.78 8.30 5.80
N PRO A 55 -1.04 9.31 5.31
CA PRO A 55 -1.00 9.64 3.88
C PRO A 55 -0.18 8.62 3.05
N ASN A 56 0.46 7.63 3.68
CA ASN A 56 1.34 6.68 3.04
C ASN A 56 0.97 5.24 3.46
N PRO A 57 -0.08 4.64 2.87
CA PRO A 57 -0.29 3.19 2.97
C PRO A 57 0.92 2.47 2.35
N ALA A 58 1.30 1.31 2.88
CA ALA A 58 2.33 0.49 2.26
C ALA A 58 1.82 -0.12 0.94
N THR A 59 2.63 -0.05 -0.12
CA THR A 59 2.15 -0.04 -1.52
C THR A 59 2.42 -1.32 -2.32
N ASN A 60 2.36 -2.49 -1.68
CA ASN A 60 2.08 -3.72 -2.43
C ASN A 60 0.59 -3.80 -2.87
N LEU A 61 -0.24 -2.85 -2.43
CA LEU A 61 -1.61 -2.63 -2.89
C LEU A 61 -1.60 -1.58 -4.01
N GLU A 62 -2.25 -1.89 -5.14
CA GLU A 62 -2.20 -1.13 -6.40
C GLU A 62 -2.91 0.24 -6.33
N THR A 63 -2.28 1.24 -5.71
CA THR A 63 -2.71 2.65 -5.79
C THR A 63 -2.28 3.29 -7.12
N VAL A 64 -2.80 2.73 -8.22
CA VAL A 64 -2.54 3.17 -9.61
C VAL A 64 -2.74 4.68 -9.73
N GLN A 65 -1.77 5.38 -10.33
CA GLN A 65 -1.87 6.81 -10.59
C GLN A 65 -3.12 7.11 -11.45
N GLU A 66 -4.00 8.00 -10.97
CA GLU A 66 -5.19 8.40 -11.72
C GLU A 66 -4.84 8.97 -13.10
N THR A 67 -5.73 8.78 -14.07
CA THR A 67 -5.54 9.29 -15.43
C THR A 67 -5.41 10.82 -15.43
N PRO A 68 -4.42 11.42 -16.12
CA PRO A 68 -4.25 12.87 -16.17
C PRO A 68 -5.53 13.61 -16.60
N SER A 69 -5.80 14.74 -15.93
CA SER A 69 -7.00 15.53 -16.19
C SER A 69 -7.04 16.06 -17.63
N ALA A 70 -8.24 16.24 -18.17
CA ALA A 70 -8.44 16.75 -19.53
C ALA A 70 -7.78 18.13 -19.74
N GLU A 71 -7.71 18.97 -18.71
CA GLU A 71 -6.99 20.25 -18.76
C GLU A 71 -5.47 20.06 -18.81
N SER A 72 -4.90 19.14 -18.02
CA SER A 72 -3.46 18.86 -18.04
C SER A 72 -3.02 18.27 -19.39
N LEU A 73 -3.86 17.41 -19.99
CA LEU A 73 -3.65 16.90 -21.35
C LEU A 73 -3.75 18.02 -22.41
N ALA A 74 -4.69 18.96 -22.26
CA ALA A 74 -4.84 20.10 -23.17
C ALA A 74 -3.62 21.04 -23.11
N THR A 75 -3.15 21.43 -21.91
CA THR A 75 -1.96 22.29 -21.78
C THR A 75 -0.67 21.57 -22.19
N GLN A 76 -0.57 20.25 -22.04
CA GLN A 76 0.53 19.47 -22.60
C GLN A 76 0.50 19.46 -24.15
N ALA A 77 -0.68 19.38 -24.77
CA ALA A 77 -0.82 19.49 -26.23
C ALA A 77 -0.54 20.91 -26.78
N GLU A 78 -0.78 21.95 -25.96
CA GLU A 78 -0.44 23.34 -26.27
C GLU A 78 1.00 23.75 -25.90
N ALA A 79 1.83 22.84 -25.37
CA ALA A 79 3.16 23.18 -24.84
C ALA A 79 4.04 23.93 -25.86
N GLY A 80 4.62 25.06 -25.43
CA GLY A 80 5.42 25.96 -26.28
C GLY A 80 4.61 26.87 -27.22
N GLN A 81 3.29 26.72 -27.32
CA GLN A 81 2.46 27.56 -28.20
C GLN A 81 2.25 28.97 -27.62
N LYS A 82 2.00 29.93 -28.52
CA LYS A 82 1.71 31.34 -28.23
C LYS A 82 0.48 31.79 -29.02
N THR A 83 -0.46 32.49 -28.39
CA THR A 83 -1.62 33.08 -29.05
C THR A 83 -1.91 34.49 -28.53
N GLY A 84 -2.47 35.34 -29.40
CA GLY A 84 -2.56 36.79 -29.14
C GLY A 84 -1.21 37.52 -29.30
N GLU A 85 -1.21 38.85 -29.17
CA GLU A 85 -0.01 39.68 -29.27
C GLU A 85 -0.08 40.86 -28.28
N LEU A 86 1.02 41.16 -27.59
CA LEU A 86 1.13 42.38 -26.78
C LEU A 86 1.70 43.50 -27.66
N THR A 87 0.82 44.41 -28.09
CA THR A 87 1.19 45.60 -28.88
C THR A 87 0.85 46.89 -28.13
N SER A 88 1.77 47.85 -28.11
CA SER A 88 1.57 49.18 -27.53
C SER A 88 2.01 50.26 -28.52
N PRO A 89 1.19 51.31 -28.78
CA PRO A 89 1.60 52.41 -29.63
C PRO A 89 2.66 53.28 -28.94
N VAL A 90 3.55 53.85 -29.75
CA VAL A 90 4.50 54.89 -29.34
C VAL A 90 4.10 56.19 -30.04
N THR A 91 4.00 57.27 -29.27
CA THR A 91 3.49 58.57 -29.71
C THR A 91 4.57 59.63 -29.53
N SER A 92 4.74 60.52 -30.50
CA SER A 92 5.68 61.65 -30.41
C SER A 92 4.94 62.96 -30.57
N THR A 93 4.77 63.70 -29.47
CA THR A 93 4.14 65.03 -29.48
C THR A 93 4.91 66.06 -30.32
N GLU A 94 6.21 65.82 -30.56
CA GLU A 94 7.03 66.60 -31.47
C GLU A 94 6.66 66.32 -32.93
N LEU A 95 6.45 65.04 -33.28
CA LEU A 95 5.96 64.66 -34.62
C LEU A 95 4.53 65.19 -34.84
N ASP A 96 3.64 65.03 -33.86
CA ASP A 96 2.25 65.52 -33.94
C ASP A 96 2.17 67.04 -34.18
N GLN A 97 3.05 67.81 -33.52
CA GLN A 97 3.15 69.26 -33.73
C GLN A 97 3.75 69.58 -35.11
N ILE A 98 4.88 68.98 -35.49
CA ILE A 98 5.56 69.28 -36.77
C ILE A 98 4.70 68.85 -37.98
N VAL A 99 3.90 67.78 -37.86
CA VAL A 99 2.88 67.39 -38.84
C VAL A 99 1.75 68.41 -38.94
N THR A 100 1.40 69.09 -37.83
CA THR A 100 0.42 70.19 -37.83
C THR A 100 1.00 71.43 -38.52
N ASP A 101 2.21 71.84 -38.13
CA ASP A 101 2.91 73.00 -38.67
C ASP A 101 3.16 72.86 -40.19
N ALA A 102 3.55 71.66 -40.65
CA ALA A 102 3.74 71.36 -42.07
C ALA A 102 2.44 71.49 -42.89
N LYS A 103 1.29 71.08 -42.33
CA LYS A 103 -0.03 71.24 -42.98
C LYS A 103 -0.40 72.72 -43.09
N GLU A 104 -0.09 73.55 -42.07
CA GLU A 104 -0.29 75.01 -42.14
C GLU A 104 0.65 75.68 -43.15
N ALA A 105 1.90 75.19 -43.29
CA ALA A 105 2.84 75.60 -44.34
C ALA A 105 2.42 75.16 -45.77
N GLY A 106 1.35 74.38 -45.92
CA GLY A 106 0.77 73.98 -47.20
C GLY A 106 1.30 72.66 -47.77
N ILE A 107 2.00 71.85 -46.98
CA ILE A 107 2.50 70.53 -47.38
C ILE A 107 1.38 69.50 -47.30
N THR A 108 1.34 68.59 -48.28
CA THR A 108 0.42 67.45 -48.25
C THR A 108 1.00 66.32 -47.40
N VAL A 109 0.69 66.33 -46.10
CA VAL A 109 1.03 65.22 -45.20
C VAL A 109 -0.02 64.11 -45.30
N THR A 110 0.43 62.89 -45.60
CA THR A 110 -0.41 61.68 -45.69
C THR A 110 -0.19 60.81 -44.45
N GLU A 111 -1.24 60.59 -43.67
CA GLU A 111 -1.21 59.65 -42.54
C GLU A 111 -1.57 58.24 -43.04
N GLU A 112 -0.63 57.29 -42.96
CA GLU A 112 -0.88 55.91 -43.37
C GLU A 112 -1.65 55.14 -42.29
N SER A 113 -2.66 54.37 -42.72
CA SER A 113 -3.55 53.64 -41.81
C SER A 113 -2.97 52.33 -41.25
N LYS A 114 -1.76 51.94 -41.68
CA LYS A 114 -1.07 50.73 -41.23
C LYS A 114 0.14 51.12 -40.37
N PRO A 115 0.25 50.61 -39.12
CA PRO A 115 1.39 50.93 -38.28
C PRO A 115 2.68 50.23 -38.73
N ALA A 116 3.81 50.87 -38.47
CA ALA A 116 5.12 50.24 -38.42
C ALA A 116 5.29 49.49 -37.08
N VAL A 117 5.92 48.32 -37.11
CA VAL A 117 6.01 47.38 -35.96
C VAL A 117 7.48 47.13 -35.63
N TYR A 118 7.83 47.31 -34.35
CA TYR A 118 9.19 47.13 -33.84
C TYR A 118 9.20 46.25 -32.58
N GLU A 119 10.32 45.57 -32.32
CA GLU A 119 10.45 44.64 -31.19
C GLU A 119 10.93 45.32 -29.90
N ASN A 120 11.22 46.63 -29.92
CA ASN A 120 11.62 47.43 -28.75
C ASN A 120 11.34 48.93 -28.95
N LEU A 121 11.34 49.66 -27.82
CA LEU A 121 11.06 51.10 -27.76
C LEU A 121 12.10 51.96 -28.50
N ASP A 122 13.38 51.61 -28.48
CA ASP A 122 14.44 52.43 -29.11
C ASP A 122 14.30 52.45 -30.64
N GLN A 123 13.98 51.32 -31.26
CA GLN A 123 13.68 51.23 -32.70
C GLN A 123 12.43 52.05 -33.07
N ALA A 124 11.37 51.94 -32.26
CA ALA A 124 10.14 52.69 -32.45
C ALA A 124 10.36 54.21 -32.32
N GLN A 125 11.16 54.63 -31.33
CA GLN A 125 11.48 56.05 -31.11
C GLN A 125 12.40 56.61 -32.19
N ALA A 126 13.37 55.83 -32.68
CA ALA A 126 14.25 56.21 -33.78
C ALA A 126 13.47 56.38 -35.11
N ASP A 127 12.44 55.56 -35.35
CA ASP A 127 11.55 55.76 -36.49
C ASP A 127 10.70 57.03 -36.35
N LEU A 128 10.12 57.29 -35.18
CA LEU A 128 9.39 58.55 -34.93
C LEU A 128 10.28 59.79 -35.13
N THR A 129 11.54 59.76 -34.68
CA THR A 129 12.52 60.83 -34.95
C THR A 129 12.81 60.96 -36.46
N LYS A 130 12.98 59.85 -37.17
CA LYS A 130 13.18 59.85 -38.63
C LYS A 130 11.96 60.41 -39.38
N GLN A 131 10.75 60.12 -38.93
CA GLN A 131 9.53 60.73 -39.47
C GLN A 131 9.52 62.24 -39.21
N THR A 132 9.90 62.69 -38.00
CA THR A 132 10.04 64.12 -37.68
C THR A 132 11.03 64.81 -38.61
N ASP A 133 12.22 64.24 -38.81
CA ASP A 133 13.26 64.79 -39.67
C ASP A 133 12.78 64.89 -41.14
N VAL A 134 12.07 63.88 -41.66
CA VAL A 134 11.54 63.87 -43.03
C VAL A 134 10.44 64.92 -43.23
N VAL A 135 9.52 65.09 -42.29
CA VAL A 135 8.49 66.14 -42.36
C VAL A 135 9.14 67.52 -42.29
N LYS A 136 10.12 67.70 -41.39
CA LYS A 136 10.86 68.95 -41.22
C LYS A 136 11.68 69.34 -42.45
N GLU A 137 12.40 68.39 -43.07
CA GLU A 137 13.16 68.64 -44.31
C GLU A 137 12.23 69.07 -45.46
N ALA A 138 10.98 68.57 -45.49
CA ALA A 138 9.98 69.04 -46.44
C ALA A 138 9.45 70.44 -46.11
N THR A 139 9.24 70.78 -44.83
CA THR A 139 8.88 72.14 -44.38
C THR A 139 9.95 73.16 -44.75
N ASP A 140 11.21 72.89 -44.43
CA ASP A 140 12.36 73.75 -44.78
C ASP A 140 12.42 73.99 -46.31
N LYS A 141 12.10 72.97 -47.12
CA LYS A 141 12.03 73.09 -48.59
C LYS A 141 10.81 73.91 -49.07
N GLN A 142 9.64 73.75 -48.45
CA GLN A 142 8.44 74.54 -48.80
C GLN A 142 8.63 76.03 -48.50
N GLU A 143 9.26 76.36 -47.37
CA GLU A 143 9.63 77.74 -47.02
C GLU A 143 10.73 78.30 -47.95
N ALA A 144 11.75 77.50 -48.28
CA ALA A 144 12.80 77.90 -49.21
C ALA A 144 12.26 78.15 -50.64
N ASN A 145 11.39 77.29 -51.17
CA ASN A 145 10.74 77.48 -52.48
C ASN A 145 9.87 78.75 -52.49
N THR A 146 9.04 78.93 -51.45
CA THR A 146 8.19 80.13 -51.28
C THR A 146 9.03 81.41 -51.20
N THR A 147 10.17 81.37 -50.51
CA THR A 147 11.11 82.48 -50.41
C THR A 147 11.79 82.76 -51.75
N ALA A 148 12.25 81.73 -52.46
CA ALA A 148 12.90 81.86 -53.78
C ALA A 148 11.96 82.45 -54.84
N ILE A 149 10.67 82.07 -54.84
CA ILE A 149 9.64 82.66 -55.71
C ILE A 149 9.48 84.16 -55.44
N LYS A 150 9.47 84.55 -54.16
CA LYS A 150 9.38 85.96 -53.76
C LYS A 150 10.64 86.73 -54.17
N GLU A 151 11.83 86.21 -53.90
CA GLU A 151 13.10 86.85 -54.28
C GLU A 151 13.26 86.97 -55.80
N ALA A 152 12.91 85.94 -56.59
CA ALA A 152 12.95 86.00 -58.04
C ALA A 152 11.98 87.07 -58.61
N THR A 153 10.83 87.23 -57.97
CA THR A 153 9.86 88.29 -58.31
C THR A 153 10.43 89.69 -58.04
N ASP A 154 11.00 89.91 -56.84
CA ASP A 154 11.61 91.18 -56.45
C ASP A 154 12.85 91.51 -57.34
N LYS A 155 13.66 90.51 -57.68
CA LYS A 155 14.88 90.62 -58.49
C LYS A 155 14.61 90.95 -59.97
N ASN A 156 13.48 90.54 -60.52
CA ASN A 156 13.06 90.91 -61.87
C ASN A 156 12.76 92.41 -62.03
N ALA A 157 12.36 93.10 -60.95
CA ALA A 157 12.20 94.57 -60.93
C ALA A 157 13.55 95.34 -60.83
N GLU A 158 14.67 94.65 -60.63
CA GLU A 158 16.04 95.19 -60.72
C GLU A 158 16.61 95.01 -62.14
N ILE A 159 16.36 93.85 -62.76
CA ILE A 159 16.81 93.53 -64.12
C ILE A 159 16.28 94.54 -65.15
N ASP A 160 15.01 94.94 -65.05
CA ASP A 160 14.41 95.97 -65.91
C ASP A 160 15.08 97.37 -65.78
N ARG A 161 15.85 97.63 -64.72
CA ARG A 161 16.72 98.82 -64.59
C ARG A 161 18.11 98.62 -65.18
N GLN A 162 18.72 97.45 -64.97
CA GLN A 162 20.09 97.14 -65.42
C GLN A 162 20.20 97.03 -66.95
N ASN A 163 19.12 96.58 -67.61
CA ASN A 163 19.01 96.50 -69.07
C ASN A 163 19.28 97.81 -69.83
N LYS A 164 19.18 98.96 -69.15
CA LYS A 164 19.51 100.27 -69.73
C LYS A 164 21.02 100.54 -69.85
N ALA A 165 21.86 99.89 -69.03
CA ALA A 165 23.30 100.14 -68.98
C ALA A 165 24.12 99.21 -69.92
N GLU A 166 23.64 98.00 -70.16
CA GLU A 166 24.35 96.98 -70.97
C GLU A 166 24.52 97.39 -72.45
N ALA A 167 23.69 98.32 -72.94
CA ALA A 167 23.85 98.94 -74.26
C ALA A 167 25.21 99.66 -74.45
N GLU A 168 25.81 100.17 -73.38
CA GLU A 168 27.08 100.92 -73.44
C GLU A 168 28.31 100.00 -73.29
N ARG A 169 28.16 98.82 -72.67
CA ARG A 169 29.28 97.88 -72.43
C ARG A 169 29.77 97.17 -73.69
N VAL A 170 28.87 96.82 -74.61
CA VAL A 170 29.21 95.93 -75.75
C VAL A 170 30.10 96.58 -76.82
N ALA A 171 30.25 97.91 -76.79
CA ALA A 171 31.20 98.61 -77.67
C ALA A 171 32.67 98.16 -77.47
N GLU A 172 33.08 97.82 -76.25
CA GLU A 172 34.47 97.44 -75.94
C GLU A 172 34.76 95.95 -76.20
N TYR A 173 33.76 95.07 -76.05
CA TYR A 173 33.95 93.61 -76.10
C TYR A 173 34.37 93.08 -77.48
N ASN A 174 33.80 93.63 -78.56
CA ASN A 174 34.03 93.14 -79.93
C ASN A 174 35.48 93.32 -80.44
N LYS A 175 36.32 94.04 -79.70
CA LYS A 175 37.73 94.28 -80.01
C LYS A 175 38.65 93.10 -79.62
N THR A 176 38.25 92.29 -78.66
CA THR A 176 39.15 91.31 -78.00
C THR A 176 38.87 89.85 -78.41
N GLY A 177 37.75 89.56 -79.08
CA GLY A 177 37.33 88.19 -79.40
C GLY A 177 38.05 87.55 -80.60
N GLN A 178 38.43 88.34 -81.61
CA GLN A 178 39.01 87.82 -82.86
C GLN A 178 40.33 87.07 -82.65
N GLU A 179 41.18 87.55 -81.74
CA GLU A 179 42.50 86.94 -81.46
C GLU A 179 42.41 85.58 -80.73
N ALA A 180 41.22 85.19 -80.26
CA ALA A 180 40.98 83.97 -79.48
C ALA A 180 40.33 82.80 -80.27
N VAL A 181 40.05 82.97 -81.56
CA VAL A 181 39.55 81.89 -82.45
C VAL A 181 40.71 81.18 -83.14
N ASP A 182 41.66 81.94 -83.69
CA ASP A 182 42.80 81.41 -84.48
C ASP A 182 43.69 80.44 -83.69
N ALA A 183 43.77 80.60 -82.36
CA ALA A 183 44.50 79.70 -81.48
C ALA A 183 43.81 78.33 -81.28
N ARG A 184 42.48 78.25 -81.33
CA ARG A 184 41.72 77.02 -81.04
C ARG A 184 41.61 76.09 -82.24
N ASN A 185 41.45 76.64 -83.44
CA ASN A 185 41.40 75.86 -84.69
C ASN A 185 42.64 74.98 -84.92
N LYS A 186 43.80 75.36 -84.38
CA LYS A 186 45.04 74.56 -84.48
C LYS A 186 45.02 73.31 -83.59
N ALA A 187 44.41 73.37 -82.41
CA ALA A 187 44.42 72.27 -81.44
C ALA A 187 43.38 71.19 -81.72
N GLY A 188 42.27 71.53 -82.40
CA GLY A 188 41.17 70.59 -82.65
C GLY A 188 41.53 69.43 -83.60
N GLN A 189 42.34 69.69 -84.63
CA GLN A 189 42.74 68.67 -85.62
C GLN A 189 43.58 67.55 -84.96
N GLU A 190 44.62 67.91 -84.20
CA GLU A 190 45.54 66.95 -83.57
C GLU A 190 44.81 66.01 -82.56
N ALA A 191 43.66 66.43 -82.02
CA ALA A 191 42.87 65.68 -81.06
C ALA A 191 41.85 64.70 -81.68
N VAL A 192 41.54 64.79 -82.98
CA VAL A 192 40.68 63.82 -83.69
C VAL A 192 41.49 62.60 -84.14
N ASP A 193 42.67 62.84 -84.71
CA ASP A 193 43.54 61.79 -85.25
C ASP A 193 44.00 60.78 -84.18
N ALA A 194 44.24 61.25 -82.94
CA ALA A 194 44.58 60.39 -81.80
C ALA A 194 43.42 59.49 -81.32
N ARG A 195 42.17 59.95 -81.41
CA ARG A 195 40.98 59.19 -80.93
C ARG A 195 40.58 58.08 -81.90
N ASN A 196 40.65 58.34 -83.20
CA ASN A 196 40.44 57.33 -84.24
C ASN A 196 41.42 56.13 -84.10
N ALA A 197 42.65 56.35 -83.61
CA ALA A 197 43.64 55.29 -83.39
C ALA A 197 43.32 54.37 -82.18
N GLN A 198 42.79 54.91 -81.08
CA GLN A 198 42.44 54.10 -79.89
C GLN A 198 41.21 53.20 -80.11
N ALA A 199 40.25 53.65 -80.94
CA ALA A 199 39.00 52.93 -81.17
C ALA A 199 39.19 51.55 -81.83
N VAL A 200 40.25 51.37 -82.63
CA VAL A 200 40.56 50.09 -83.29
C VAL A 200 41.13 49.08 -82.29
N ALA A 201 42.15 49.48 -81.51
CA ALA A 201 42.87 48.58 -80.61
C ALA A 201 42.00 47.99 -79.49
N LYS A 202 40.91 48.67 -79.08
CA LYS A 202 40.00 48.12 -78.06
C LYS A 202 39.20 46.91 -78.57
N ARG A 203 38.79 46.90 -79.85
CA ARG A 203 37.83 45.91 -80.38
C ARG A 203 38.38 44.48 -80.44
N GLU A 204 39.69 44.31 -80.64
CA GLU A 204 40.31 42.99 -80.81
C GLU A 204 40.48 42.27 -79.45
N SER A 205 40.76 43.01 -78.38
CA SER A 205 40.90 42.49 -77.00
C SER A 205 39.59 41.97 -76.38
N GLU A 206 38.46 42.61 -76.72
CA GLU A 206 37.17 42.35 -76.05
C GLU A 206 36.48 41.06 -76.53
N ALA A 207 36.91 40.50 -77.68
CA ALA A 207 36.39 39.25 -78.25
C ALA A 207 36.97 37.99 -77.58
N GLU A 208 38.31 37.89 -77.47
CA GLU A 208 38.99 36.72 -76.85
C GLU A 208 38.55 36.50 -75.39
N ALA A 209 38.26 37.61 -74.69
CA ALA A 209 37.80 37.59 -73.30
C ALA A 209 36.39 37.00 -73.10
N VAL A 210 35.56 36.88 -74.15
CA VAL A 210 34.23 36.24 -74.07
C VAL A 210 34.33 34.72 -74.27
N GLU A 211 35.14 34.29 -75.24
CA GLU A 211 35.31 32.87 -75.58
C GLU A 211 35.95 32.07 -74.43
N ALA A 212 36.93 32.66 -73.74
CA ALA A 212 37.56 32.06 -72.56
C ALA A 212 36.56 31.86 -71.38
N ARG A 213 35.63 32.81 -71.16
CA ARG A 213 34.62 32.73 -70.09
C ARG A 213 33.56 31.67 -70.38
N ASN A 214 33.07 31.60 -71.61
CA ASN A 214 32.10 30.59 -72.04
C ASN A 214 32.63 29.15 -71.83
N LYS A 215 33.92 28.91 -72.12
CA LYS A 215 34.53 27.58 -71.91
C LYS A 215 34.58 27.17 -70.43
N ALA A 216 35.04 28.07 -69.55
CA ALA A 216 35.15 27.79 -68.12
C ALA A 216 33.77 27.57 -67.44
N GLY A 217 32.73 28.25 -67.93
CA GLY A 217 31.36 28.10 -67.44
C GLY A 217 30.79 26.68 -67.65
N GLN A 218 30.99 26.12 -68.85
CA GLN A 218 30.54 24.77 -69.20
C GLN A 218 31.20 23.70 -68.30
N GLU A 219 32.53 23.71 -68.21
CA GLU A 219 33.31 22.74 -67.42
C GLU A 219 32.91 22.74 -65.93
N ALA A 220 32.52 23.90 -65.39
CA ALA A 220 32.08 24.07 -63.99
C ALA A 220 30.61 23.66 -63.72
N VAL A 221 29.78 23.48 -64.76
CA VAL A 221 28.42 22.92 -64.65
C VAL A 221 28.46 21.40 -64.78
N ASP A 222 29.23 20.87 -65.73
CA ASP A 222 29.37 19.42 -65.94
C ASP A 222 29.97 18.71 -64.72
N ALA A 223 30.94 19.35 -64.04
CA ALA A 223 31.51 18.85 -62.80
C ALA A 223 30.48 18.77 -61.65
N ARG A 224 29.59 19.78 -61.53
CA ARG A 224 28.52 19.80 -60.53
C ARG A 224 27.45 18.74 -60.80
N ASN A 225 26.98 18.64 -62.04
CA ASN A 225 26.03 17.61 -62.46
C ASN A 225 26.54 16.19 -62.15
N LYS A 226 27.82 15.92 -62.43
CA LYS A 226 28.44 14.63 -62.14
C LYS A 226 28.55 14.33 -60.63
N SER A 227 28.80 15.35 -59.80
CA SER A 227 28.84 15.18 -58.34
C SER A 227 27.44 15.02 -57.73
N GLY A 228 26.44 15.73 -58.26
CA GLY A 228 25.05 15.64 -57.79
C GLY A 228 24.46 14.25 -57.98
N GLN A 229 24.55 13.69 -59.19
CA GLN A 229 24.08 12.34 -59.49
C GLN A 229 24.71 11.29 -58.57
N ALA A 230 26.04 11.32 -58.39
CA ALA A 230 26.74 10.35 -57.54
C ALA A 230 26.33 10.43 -56.06
N MET A 231 25.97 11.62 -55.56
CA MET A 231 25.44 11.79 -54.22
C MET A 231 24.00 11.26 -54.09
N THR A 232 23.15 11.51 -55.09
CA THR A 232 21.79 10.95 -55.17
C THR A 232 21.81 9.42 -55.22
N ASP A 233 22.69 8.81 -56.02
CA ASP A 233 22.82 7.36 -56.14
C ASP A 233 23.27 6.72 -54.81
N ALA A 234 24.18 7.38 -54.07
CA ALA A 234 24.63 6.94 -52.76
C ALA A 234 23.54 7.04 -51.67
N ILE A 235 22.76 8.14 -51.66
CA ILE A 235 21.61 8.31 -50.76
C ILE A 235 20.56 7.24 -51.01
N ASN A 236 20.20 7.00 -52.27
CA ASN A 236 19.22 5.97 -52.66
C ASN A 236 19.66 4.56 -52.24
N LYS A 237 20.96 4.24 -52.33
CA LYS A 237 21.51 2.95 -51.87
C LYS A 237 21.42 2.81 -50.34
N ALA A 238 21.75 3.86 -49.58
CA ALA A 238 21.65 3.84 -48.12
C ALA A 238 20.20 3.75 -47.64
N GLU A 239 19.26 4.41 -48.31
CA GLU A 239 17.82 4.36 -48.03
C GLU A 239 17.25 2.95 -48.27
N GLN A 240 17.67 2.29 -49.36
CA GLN A 240 17.36 0.88 -49.65
C GLN A 240 17.88 -0.05 -48.54
N GLU A 241 19.16 0.05 -48.18
CA GLU A 241 19.78 -0.79 -47.14
C GLU A 241 19.17 -0.55 -45.75
N ARG A 242 18.73 0.69 -45.43
CA ARG A 242 17.98 0.98 -44.19
C ARG A 242 16.60 0.35 -44.19
N ALA A 243 15.85 0.43 -45.29
CA ALA A 243 14.52 -0.16 -45.39
C ALA A 243 14.57 -1.69 -45.25
N ASP A 244 15.55 -2.33 -45.91
CA ASP A 244 15.71 -3.80 -45.86
C ASP A 244 16.12 -4.28 -44.45
N LEU A 245 16.98 -3.54 -43.73
CA LEU A 245 17.32 -3.82 -42.33
C LEU A 245 16.13 -3.64 -41.37
N GLU A 246 15.38 -2.55 -41.51
CA GLU A 246 14.22 -2.28 -40.65
C GLU A 246 13.10 -3.32 -40.88
N ASN A 247 12.87 -3.71 -42.13
CA ASN A 247 11.93 -4.78 -42.46
C ASN A 247 12.33 -6.14 -41.86
N ALA A 248 13.63 -6.44 -41.79
CA ALA A 248 14.13 -7.63 -41.11
C ALA A 248 13.95 -7.55 -39.58
N ARG A 249 14.19 -6.38 -38.97
CA ARG A 249 13.96 -6.13 -37.54
C ARG A 249 12.49 -6.30 -37.15
N LEU A 250 11.59 -5.60 -37.85
CA LEU A 250 10.14 -5.65 -37.63
C LEU A 250 9.60 -7.08 -37.74
N LYS A 251 10.13 -7.88 -38.68
CA LYS A 251 9.76 -9.29 -38.81
C LYS A 251 10.21 -10.12 -37.60
N ALA A 252 11.47 -9.97 -37.17
CA ALA A 252 12.03 -10.73 -36.04
C ALA A 252 11.30 -10.42 -34.72
N GLU A 253 10.97 -9.14 -34.50
CA GLU A 253 10.18 -8.69 -33.34
C GLU A 253 8.76 -9.26 -33.37
N TYR A 254 8.10 -9.27 -34.53
CA TYR A 254 6.78 -9.89 -34.69
C TYR A 254 6.79 -11.40 -34.41
N GLU A 255 7.78 -12.15 -34.92
CA GLU A 255 7.91 -13.59 -34.67
C GLU A 255 8.25 -13.89 -33.18
N ALA A 256 9.04 -13.02 -32.52
CA ALA A 256 9.33 -13.14 -31.09
C ALA A 256 8.12 -12.86 -30.19
N GLU A 257 7.32 -11.84 -30.52
CA GLU A 257 6.13 -11.46 -29.73
C GLU A 257 5.03 -12.53 -29.80
N LEU A 258 4.84 -13.16 -30.97
CA LEU A 258 3.96 -14.32 -31.11
C LEU A 258 4.40 -15.51 -30.25
N ALA A 259 5.72 -15.70 -30.04
CA ALA A 259 6.23 -16.75 -29.17
C ALA A 259 5.99 -16.45 -27.68
N LYS A 260 6.04 -15.18 -27.24
CA LYS A 260 5.66 -14.79 -25.87
C LYS A 260 4.19 -15.11 -25.59
N ILE A 261 3.29 -14.75 -26.50
CA ILE A 261 1.84 -15.01 -26.36
C ILE A 261 1.58 -16.50 -26.15
N ALA A 262 2.19 -17.38 -26.96
CA ALA A 262 2.04 -18.83 -26.82
C ALA A 262 2.48 -19.37 -25.45
N ASN A 263 3.53 -18.77 -24.85
CA ASN A 263 3.97 -19.12 -23.50
C ASN A 263 3.01 -18.63 -22.41
N VAL A 264 2.44 -17.43 -22.56
CA VAL A 264 1.43 -16.89 -21.62
C VAL A 264 0.12 -17.67 -21.70
N GLU A 265 -0.34 -18.04 -22.91
CA GLU A 265 -1.51 -18.91 -23.09
C GLU A 265 -1.31 -20.29 -22.44
N ALA A 266 -0.10 -20.87 -22.54
CA ALA A 266 0.23 -22.13 -21.87
C ALA A 266 0.24 -21.99 -20.33
N TYR A 267 0.90 -20.95 -19.80
CA TYR A 267 0.91 -20.65 -18.36
C TYR A 267 -0.50 -20.47 -17.80
N ASN A 268 -1.32 -19.66 -18.47
CA ASN A 268 -2.70 -19.40 -18.05
C ASN A 268 -3.60 -20.65 -18.13
N ALA A 269 -3.34 -21.59 -19.04
CA ALA A 269 -4.03 -22.88 -19.05
C ALA A 269 -3.75 -23.70 -17.78
N GLU A 270 -2.54 -23.63 -17.24
CA GLU A 270 -2.17 -24.29 -15.97
C GLU A 270 -2.72 -23.53 -14.75
N ILE A 271 -2.74 -22.19 -14.76
CA ILE A 271 -3.41 -21.36 -13.74
C ILE A 271 -4.91 -21.69 -13.68
N ARG A 272 -5.62 -21.67 -14.82
CA ARG A 272 -7.04 -22.03 -14.92
C ARG A 272 -7.32 -23.42 -14.35
N LYS A 273 -6.44 -24.38 -14.62
CA LYS A 273 -6.55 -25.74 -14.08
C LYS A 273 -6.38 -25.76 -12.56
N ARG A 274 -5.30 -25.16 -12.01
CA ARG A 274 -5.04 -25.11 -10.56
C ARG A 274 -6.17 -24.39 -9.81
N ASN A 275 -6.69 -23.29 -10.36
CA ASN A 275 -7.85 -22.57 -9.85
C ASN A 275 -9.11 -23.44 -9.84
N ALA A 276 -9.44 -24.11 -10.95
CA ALA A 276 -10.60 -24.99 -11.02
C ALA A 276 -10.52 -26.15 -10.01
N GLU A 277 -9.33 -26.75 -9.84
CA GLU A 277 -9.08 -27.81 -8.86
C GLU A 277 -9.17 -27.29 -7.40
N ALA A 278 -8.66 -26.09 -7.12
CA ALA A 278 -8.74 -25.46 -5.80
C ALA A 278 -10.17 -25.03 -5.42
N ILE A 279 -10.89 -24.39 -6.35
CA ILE A 279 -12.29 -23.99 -6.17
C ILE A 279 -13.17 -25.22 -5.95
N ALA A 280 -13.07 -26.24 -6.81
CA ALA A 280 -13.86 -27.47 -6.66
C ALA A 280 -13.57 -28.19 -5.33
N LYS A 281 -12.32 -28.16 -4.85
CA LYS A 281 -11.94 -28.71 -3.55
C LYS A 281 -12.55 -27.91 -2.39
N ALA A 282 -12.56 -26.58 -2.48
CA ALA A 282 -13.18 -25.72 -1.46
C ALA A 282 -14.70 -25.82 -1.46
N GLU A 283 -15.36 -25.88 -2.63
CA GLU A 283 -16.79 -26.15 -2.75
C GLU A 283 -17.17 -27.50 -2.13
N ALA A 284 -16.37 -28.55 -2.38
CA ALA A 284 -16.56 -29.87 -1.77
C ALA A 284 -16.37 -29.86 -0.24
N ASP A 285 -15.35 -29.17 0.28
CA ASP A 285 -15.14 -29.00 1.72
C ASP A 285 -16.29 -28.20 2.37
N ASN A 286 -16.73 -27.11 1.74
CA ASN A 286 -17.83 -26.27 2.22
C ASN A 286 -19.17 -27.02 2.21
N ALA A 287 -19.45 -27.80 1.15
CA ALA A 287 -20.61 -28.67 1.08
C ALA A 287 -20.58 -29.77 2.16
N ARG A 288 -19.39 -30.34 2.43
CA ARG A 288 -19.18 -31.31 3.51
C ARG A 288 -19.41 -30.69 4.89
N LEU A 289 -18.78 -29.56 5.20
CA LEU A 289 -18.96 -28.84 6.48
C LEU A 289 -20.43 -28.47 6.73
N LYS A 290 -21.14 -28.03 5.68
CA LYS A 290 -22.59 -27.76 5.74
C LYS A 290 -23.42 -29.01 6.02
N ALA A 291 -23.07 -30.14 5.40
CA ALA A 291 -23.74 -31.42 5.64
C ALA A 291 -23.46 -31.96 7.05
N GLU A 292 -22.22 -31.84 7.55
CA GLU A 292 -21.83 -32.20 8.93
C GLU A 292 -22.60 -31.33 9.96
N TYR A 293 -22.73 -30.02 9.70
CA TYR A 293 -23.50 -29.10 10.55
C TYR A 293 -25.00 -29.43 10.60
N GLU A 294 -25.66 -29.59 9.45
CA GLU A 294 -27.09 -29.91 9.41
C GLU A 294 -27.37 -31.33 9.95
N ALA A 295 -26.44 -32.28 9.79
CA ALA A 295 -26.54 -33.60 10.43
C ALA A 295 -26.48 -33.50 11.96
N LYS A 296 -25.52 -32.75 12.52
CA LYS A 296 -25.40 -32.53 13.98
C LYS A 296 -26.61 -31.79 14.55
N LYS A 297 -27.13 -30.80 13.81
CA LYS A 297 -28.37 -30.09 14.14
C LYS A 297 -29.59 -31.01 14.14
N ALA A 298 -29.72 -31.91 13.17
CA ALA A 298 -30.78 -32.92 13.14
C ALA A 298 -30.65 -33.95 14.27
N GLU A 299 -29.42 -34.37 14.62
CA GLU A 299 -29.15 -35.24 15.78
C GLU A 299 -29.61 -34.57 17.09
N MET A 300 -29.16 -33.35 17.34
CA MET A 300 -29.60 -32.58 18.51
C MET A 300 -31.12 -32.36 18.53
N GLN A 301 -31.73 -32.14 17.37
CA GLN A 301 -33.18 -31.92 17.26
C GLN A 301 -34.02 -33.15 17.62
N ALA A 302 -33.47 -34.35 17.44
CA ALA A 302 -34.08 -35.58 17.93
C ALA A 302 -33.97 -35.73 19.46
N LYS A 303 -32.89 -35.20 20.04
CA LYS A 303 -32.53 -35.37 21.47
C LYS A 303 -33.05 -34.29 22.41
N THR A 304 -33.77 -33.27 21.95
CA THR A 304 -34.27 -32.18 22.83
C THR A 304 -35.23 -32.62 23.96
N LYS A 305 -35.66 -33.90 23.94
CA LYS A 305 -36.49 -34.54 24.96
C LYS A 305 -35.73 -35.55 25.83
N GLU A 306 -34.42 -35.69 25.63
CA GLU A 306 -33.52 -36.49 26.48
C GLU A 306 -32.99 -35.61 27.62
N ASN A 307 -32.78 -36.22 28.80
CA ASN A 307 -32.25 -35.48 29.95
C ASN A 307 -30.85 -34.91 29.65
N GLY A 308 -30.62 -33.66 30.05
CA GLY A 308 -29.35 -32.97 29.82
C GLY A 308 -29.22 -32.29 28.45
N TYR A 309 -30.25 -32.31 27.60
CA TYR A 309 -30.32 -31.51 26.37
C TYR A 309 -31.26 -30.31 26.54
N LEU A 310 -30.96 -29.21 25.85
CA LEU A 310 -31.88 -28.08 25.73
C LEU A 310 -33.20 -28.51 25.09
N SER A 311 -34.32 -27.90 25.49
CA SER A 311 -35.66 -28.20 24.94
C SER A 311 -35.83 -27.88 23.44
N GLU A 312 -34.88 -27.14 22.87
CA GLU A 312 -34.78 -26.73 21.47
C GLU A 312 -33.30 -26.67 21.03
N VAL A 313 -33.04 -26.71 19.72
CA VAL A 313 -31.67 -26.61 19.18
C VAL A 313 -31.33 -25.16 18.89
N VAL A 314 -30.35 -24.63 19.61
CA VAL A 314 -29.85 -23.26 19.46
C VAL A 314 -28.35 -23.33 19.17
N ALA A 315 -27.87 -22.51 18.23
CA ALA A 315 -26.45 -22.34 17.97
C ALA A 315 -25.81 -21.46 19.05
N GLN A 316 -24.53 -21.68 19.33
CA GLN A 316 -23.74 -20.79 20.18
C GLN A 316 -22.81 -19.96 19.31
N SER A 317 -23.05 -18.65 19.19
CA SER A 317 -22.15 -17.74 18.47
C SER A 317 -21.01 -17.20 19.34
N LEU A 318 -21.18 -17.15 20.67
CA LEU A 318 -20.17 -16.68 21.63
C LEU A 318 -19.55 -17.85 22.39
N ILE A 319 -18.24 -18.05 22.25
CA ILE A 319 -17.45 -18.94 23.11
C ILE A 319 -16.73 -18.05 24.13
N TYR A 320 -17.09 -18.17 25.40
CA TYR A 320 -16.61 -17.33 26.51
C TYR A 320 -16.78 -18.13 27.82
N LYS A 321 -15.71 -18.80 28.25
CA LYS A 321 -15.80 -19.95 29.19
C LYS A 321 -14.79 -19.93 30.33
N SER A 322 -13.58 -19.43 30.10
CA SER A 322 -12.55 -19.16 31.10
C SER A 322 -11.49 -18.28 30.46
N GLU A 323 -11.19 -17.16 31.09
CA GLU A 323 -10.29 -16.12 30.57
C GLU A 323 -9.20 -15.76 31.62
N PRO A 324 -8.36 -16.72 32.06
CA PRO A 324 -7.40 -16.52 33.16
C PRO A 324 -6.27 -15.52 32.83
N ASN A 325 -6.07 -15.25 31.54
CA ASN A 325 -5.07 -14.31 31.00
C ASN A 325 -5.56 -12.85 31.01
N VAL A 326 -6.87 -12.61 31.18
CA VAL A 326 -7.49 -11.27 31.16
C VAL A 326 -7.29 -10.55 32.50
N THR A 327 -7.16 -9.23 32.48
CA THR A 327 -7.11 -8.38 33.69
C THR A 327 -8.32 -7.45 33.75
N ILE A 328 -8.68 -6.99 34.94
CA ILE A 328 -9.50 -5.78 35.06
C ILE A 328 -8.61 -4.58 34.67
N GLY A 329 -9.07 -3.79 33.70
CA GLY A 329 -8.41 -2.57 33.23
C GLY A 329 -8.95 -1.30 33.89
N THR A 330 -10.27 -1.21 34.10
CA THR A 330 -10.89 -0.10 34.87
C THR A 330 -12.04 -0.57 35.76
N ILE A 331 -12.26 0.13 36.87
CA ILE A 331 -13.49 0.08 37.67
C ILE A 331 -13.99 1.49 37.90
N GLU A 332 -15.22 1.76 37.47
CA GLU A 332 -15.90 3.06 37.56
C GLU A 332 -17.18 2.97 38.41
N GLY A 333 -17.62 4.10 38.97
CA GLY A 333 -18.81 4.17 39.84
C GLY A 333 -18.62 3.68 41.28
N VAL A 334 -17.45 3.12 41.60
CA VAL A 334 -17.06 2.68 42.95
C VAL A 334 -16.23 3.76 43.65
N THR A 335 -16.55 4.02 44.92
CA THR A 335 -15.81 4.96 45.81
C THR A 335 -15.39 4.33 47.14
N LYS A 336 -15.76 3.07 47.37
CA LYS A 336 -15.52 2.31 48.61
C LYS A 336 -15.04 0.90 48.30
N PHE A 337 -13.77 0.78 47.91
CA PHE A 337 -13.09 -0.51 47.86
C PHE A 337 -12.80 -0.98 49.29
N VAL A 338 -12.98 -2.25 49.59
CA VAL A 338 -12.63 -2.83 50.90
C VAL A 338 -11.10 -2.95 50.95
N ASN A 339 -10.46 -2.46 52.01
CA ASN A 339 -9.01 -2.61 52.18
C ASN A 339 -8.63 -4.12 52.16
N PRO A 340 -7.72 -4.57 51.28
CA PRO A 340 -7.34 -5.98 51.17
C PRO A 340 -6.81 -6.60 52.47
N GLU A 341 -6.04 -5.86 53.26
CA GLU A 341 -5.53 -6.34 54.57
C GLU A 341 -6.69 -6.58 55.54
N LYS A 342 -7.67 -5.67 55.57
CA LYS A 342 -8.86 -5.80 56.41
C LYS A 342 -9.79 -6.91 55.92
N ARG A 343 -9.90 -7.09 54.60
CA ARG A 343 -10.63 -8.21 54.00
C ARG A 343 -10.02 -9.55 54.43
N GLN A 344 -8.69 -9.64 54.50
CA GLN A 344 -8.00 -10.82 55.00
C GLN A 344 -8.23 -11.03 56.51
N GLU A 345 -8.14 -9.98 57.34
CA GLU A 345 -8.45 -10.05 58.78
C GLU A 345 -9.86 -10.61 59.04
N VAL A 346 -10.87 -10.11 58.32
CA VAL A 346 -12.25 -10.63 58.41
C VAL A 346 -12.33 -12.08 57.91
N SER A 347 -11.59 -12.42 56.85
CA SER A 347 -11.55 -13.78 56.30
C SER A 347 -10.91 -14.80 57.26
N ASP A 348 -9.84 -14.42 57.94
CA ASP A 348 -9.11 -15.27 58.89
C ASP A 348 -9.90 -15.45 60.20
N ALA A 349 -10.65 -14.41 60.62
CA ALA A 349 -11.58 -14.50 61.75
C ALA A 349 -12.80 -15.37 61.43
N ASN A 350 -13.45 -15.14 60.29
CA ASN A 350 -14.49 -16.01 59.72
C ASN A 350 -14.76 -15.66 58.25
N ARG A 351 -14.26 -16.49 57.32
CA ARG A 351 -14.43 -16.35 55.87
C ARG A 351 -15.88 -16.11 55.41
N ASN A 352 -16.87 -16.57 56.16
CA ASN A 352 -18.28 -16.40 55.82
C ASN A 352 -18.79 -14.96 56.06
N LEU A 353 -17.98 -14.08 56.67
CA LEU A 353 -18.32 -12.68 56.96
C LEU A 353 -17.73 -11.69 55.95
N VAL A 354 -16.93 -12.12 54.97
CA VAL A 354 -16.28 -11.18 54.02
C VAL A 354 -17.26 -10.47 53.09
N HIS A 355 -18.51 -10.96 53.00
CA HIS A 355 -19.64 -10.31 52.31
C HIS A 355 -20.67 -9.72 53.29
N THR A 356 -20.30 -9.47 54.55
CA THR A 356 -21.18 -8.85 55.55
C THR A 356 -20.82 -7.38 55.76
N VAL A 357 -21.75 -6.47 55.44
CA VAL A 357 -21.54 -5.01 55.54
C VAL A 357 -21.15 -4.58 56.96
N SER A 358 -21.74 -5.20 57.99
CA SER A 358 -21.44 -4.89 59.39
C SER A 358 -20.09 -5.43 59.89
N SER A 359 -19.31 -6.13 59.07
CA SER A 359 -17.92 -6.50 59.38
C SER A 359 -16.89 -5.43 58.98
N TYR A 360 -17.32 -4.35 58.34
CA TYR A 360 -16.48 -3.24 57.89
C TYR A 360 -16.98 -1.89 58.40
N SER A 361 -16.12 -1.13 59.04
CA SER A 361 -16.34 0.26 59.47
C SER A 361 -16.00 1.25 58.36
N GLU A 362 -16.42 2.51 58.48
CA GLU A 362 -16.18 3.53 57.44
C GLU A 362 -14.68 3.73 57.11
N GLY A 363 -13.78 3.52 58.08
CA GLY A 363 -12.32 3.58 57.88
C GLY A 363 -11.68 2.33 57.29
N ASP A 364 -12.45 1.24 57.09
CA ASP A 364 -11.97 0.01 56.45
C ASP A 364 -12.08 0.07 54.91
N TYR A 365 -12.67 1.14 54.37
CA TYR A 365 -12.79 1.40 52.94
C TYR A 365 -11.73 2.39 52.44
N VAL A 366 -11.27 2.18 51.20
CA VAL A 366 -10.31 3.04 50.50
C VAL A 366 -10.84 3.46 49.13
N GLY A 367 -10.38 4.61 48.63
CA GLY A 367 -10.84 5.19 47.37
C GLY A 367 -10.29 4.50 46.11
N THR A 368 -9.22 3.70 46.23
CA THR A 368 -8.65 2.89 45.15
C THR A 368 -7.83 1.73 45.73
N VAL A 369 -7.65 0.67 44.94
CA VAL A 369 -6.82 -0.52 45.20
C VAL A 369 -6.25 -1.01 43.88
N ASP A 370 -5.21 -1.86 43.90
CA ASP A 370 -4.96 -2.75 42.77
C ASP A 370 -6.13 -3.74 42.66
N TYR A 371 -6.73 -3.80 41.46
CA TYR A 371 -7.84 -4.68 41.12
C TYR A 371 -7.52 -5.60 39.93
N SER A 372 -6.28 -5.61 39.44
CA SER A 372 -5.84 -6.42 38.29
C SER A 372 -6.15 -7.91 38.46
N ASN A 373 -6.04 -8.41 39.69
CA ASN A 373 -6.31 -9.80 40.06
C ASN A 373 -7.67 -9.99 40.77
N GLY A 374 -8.66 -9.15 40.46
CA GLY A 374 -9.96 -9.12 41.12
C GLY A 374 -9.96 -8.23 42.37
N THR A 375 -11.14 -7.88 42.88
CA THR A 375 -11.27 -6.96 44.03
C THR A 375 -12.61 -7.07 44.75
N THR A 376 -12.79 -6.33 45.85
CA THR A 376 -14.04 -6.26 46.62
C THR A 376 -14.36 -4.81 47.00
N PHE A 377 -15.63 -4.42 46.86
CA PHE A 377 -16.12 -3.07 47.11
C PHE A 377 -17.55 -3.07 47.65
N LEU A 378 -17.96 -1.98 48.28
CA LEU A 378 -19.35 -1.75 48.67
C LEU A 378 -20.12 -1.02 47.57
N LEU A 379 -21.30 -1.52 47.21
CA LEU A 379 -22.32 -0.81 46.46
C LEU A 379 -23.52 -0.51 47.36
N ASN A 380 -23.95 0.74 47.40
CA ASN A 380 -25.25 1.10 47.99
C ASN A 380 -26.37 0.67 47.04
N VAL A 381 -27.58 0.40 47.54
CA VAL A 381 -28.73 0.10 46.68
C VAL A 381 -29.00 1.26 45.72
N GLY A 382 -29.09 0.95 44.43
CA GLY A 382 -29.16 1.92 43.32
C GLY A 382 -27.80 2.38 42.77
N GLN A 383 -26.67 1.93 43.31
CA GLN A 383 -25.32 2.23 42.81
C GLN A 383 -24.83 1.16 41.83
N THR A 384 -24.21 1.59 40.73
CA THR A 384 -23.62 0.72 39.70
C THR A 384 -22.09 0.81 39.72
N ALA A 385 -21.40 -0.33 39.76
CA ALA A 385 -20.02 -0.46 39.31
C ALA A 385 -19.99 -0.78 37.82
N THR A 386 -19.12 -0.14 37.04
CA THR A 386 -18.78 -0.57 35.66
C THR A 386 -17.34 -1.08 35.66
N VAL A 387 -17.15 -2.33 35.28
CA VAL A 387 -15.86 -3.04 35.28
C VAL A 387 -15.49 -3.37 33.84
N THR A 388 -14.35 -2.85 33.39
CA THR A 388 -13.82 -3.12 32.04
C THR A 388 -12.70 -4.14 32.13
N TYR A 389 -12.89 -5.29 31.49
CA TYR A 389 -11.91 -6.36 31.39
C TYR A 389 -11.18 -6.28 30.04
N VAL A 390 -9.85 -6.40 30.07
CA VAL A 390 -8.95 -6.23 28.91
C VAL A 390 -7.79 -7.23 28.97
N GLY A 391 -7.13 -7.46 27.84
CA GLY A 391 -6.00 -8.39 27.72
C GLY A 391 -6.32 -9.53 26.75
N ASP A 392 -5.61 -10.65 26.90
CA ASP A 392 -5.73 -11.80 26.02
C ASP A 392 -6.94 -12.67 26.39
N PHE A 393 -8.09 -12.44 25.75
CA PHE A 393 -9.25 -13.33 25.85
C PHE A 393 -9.05 -14.57 24.97
N SER A 394 -9.31 -15.75 25.52
CA SER A 394 -9.50 -16.97 24.71
C SER A 394 -10.84 -16.96 23.97
N ALA A 395 -11.79 -16.16 24.46
CA ALA A 395 -13.12 -16.02 23.93
C ALA A 395 -13.18 -15.54 22.47
N SER A 396 -14.22 -15.97 21.77
CA SER A 396 -14.54 -15.52 20.41
C SER A 396 -16.04 -15.40 20.18
N ALA A 397 -16.46 -14.46 19.34
CA ALA A 397 -17.82 -14.31 18.84
C ALA A 397 -17.82 -14.43 17.32
N ASN A 398 -18.68 -15.28 16.75
CA ASN A 398 -18.75 -15.56 15.31
C ASN A 398 -17.42 -16.06 14.69
N GLY A 399 -16.48 -16.56 15.51
CA GLY A 399 -15.12 -16.92 15.11
C GLY A 399 -14.08 -15.78 15.20
N GLU A 400 -14.50 -14.57 15.55
CA GLU A 400 -13.62 -13.42 15.78
C GLU A 400 -13.25 -13.31 17.27
N LYS A 401 -11.98 -13.06 17.60
CA LYS A 401 -11.47 -13.01 18.98
C LYS A 401 -12.06 -11.82 19.76
N ILE A 402 -12.46 -12.04 21.01
CA ILE A 402 -12.88 -10.97 21.93
C ILE A 402 -11.66 -10.12 22.30
N THR A 403 -11.85 -8.81 22.35
CA THR A 403 -10.79 -7.82 22.69
C THR A 403 -11.05 -7.14 24.04
N LYS A 404 -12.33 -7.07 24.46
CA LYS A 404 -12.77 -6.38 25.68
C LYS A 404 -14.14 -6.89 26.11
N VAL A 405 -14.37 -6.94 27.42
CA VAL A 405 -15.70 -7.16 28.02
C VAL A 405 -15.99 -6.05 29.02
N VAL A 406 -17.15 -5.43 28.93
CA VAL A 406 -17.65 -4.46 29.92
C VAL A 406 -18.77 -5.13 30.70
N ALA A 407 -18.62 -5.21 32.02
CA ALA A 407 -19.64 -5.74 32.93
C ALA A 407 -20.12 -4.63 33.87
N ARG A 408 -21.42 -4.53 34.09
CA ARG A 408 -22.05 -3.54 34.97
C ARG A 408 -22.80 -4.25 36.08
N TYR A 409 -22.46 -3.94 37.33
CA TYR A 409 -23.01 -4.57 38.52
C TYR A 409 -23.77 -3.51 39.33
N THR A 410 -25.07 -3.67 39.51
CA THR A 410 -25.92 -2.70 40.23
C THR A 410 -26.61 -3.38 41.40
N ALA A 411 -26.43 -2.89 42.63
CA ALA A 411 -27.15 -3.42 43.79
C ALA A 411 -28.63 -3.00 43.72
N VAL A 412 -29.55 -3.96 43.60
CA VAL A 412 -30.99 -3.73 43.42
C VAL A 412 -31.73 -3.77 44.75
N ALA A 413 -31.39 -4.72 45.62
CA ALA A 413 -31.98 -4.87 46.94
C ALA A 413 -30.98 -5.41 47.97
N SER A 414 -31.10 -4.93 49.21
CA SER A 414 -30.36 -5.41 50.38
C SER A 414 -31.07 -4.92 51.64
N GLU A 415 -31.22 -5.78 52.66
CA GLU A 415 -31.78 -5.37 53.96
C GLU A 415 -30.92 -4.34 54.70
N LYS A 416 -29.64 -4.19 54.34
CA LYS A 416 -28.73 -3.20 54.93
C LYS A 416 -28.62 -1.91 54.10
N GLY A 417 -29.33 -1.83 52.97
CA GLY A 417 -29.25 -0.71 52.02
C GLY A 417 -27.96 -0.68 51.19
N ALA A 418 -27.09 -1.67 51.35
CA ALA A 418 -25.84 -1.84 50.60
C ALA A 418 -25.41 -3.31 50.59
N SER A 419 -24.59 -3.68 49.61
CA SER A 419 -24.02 -5.02 49.44
C SER A 419 -22.51 -4.91 49.28
N ILE A 420 -21.77 -5.84 49.88
CA ILE A 420 -20.35 -6.06 49.57
C ILE A 420 -20.30 -6.96 48.34
N VAL A 421 -19.61 -6.52 47.29
CA VAL A 421 -19.48 -7.21 46.00
C VAL A 421 -18.02 -7.53 45.72
N THR A 422 -17.70 -8.78 45.41
CA THR A 422 -16.41 -9.26 44.92
C THR A 422 -16.52 -9.62 43.45
N VAL A 423 -15.59 -9.14 42.63
CA VAL A 423 -15.43 -9.54 41.22
C VAL A 423 -14.10 -10.30 41.05
N SER A 424 -14.11 -11.41 40.31
CA SER A 424 -12.87 -12.13 39.99
C SER A 424 -12.06 -11.41 38.91
N LYS A 425 -10.80 -11.85 38.73
CA LYS A 425 -9.97 -11.50 37.58
C LYS A 425 -10.57 -12.02 36.27
N ASP A 426 -10.93 -13.31 36.26
CA ASP A 426 -11.60 -13.95 35.13
C ASP A 426 -13.10 -13.56 35.16
N PRO A 427 -13.59 -12.79 34.16
CA PRO A 427 -14.98 -12.34 34.16
C PRO A 427 -16.00 -13.45 33.92
N THR A 428 -15.58 -14.67 33.58
CA THR A 428 -16.45 -15.85 33.45
C THR A 428 -16.64 -16.64 34.75
N GLU A 429 -15.70 -16.52 35.70
CA GLU A 429 -15.70 -17.32 36.94
C GLU A 429 -16.86 -16.95 37.87
N THR A 430 -16.90 -15.71 38.36
CA THR A 430 -17.88 -15.30 39.39
C THR A 430 -17.96 -13.80 39.65
N VAL A 431 -19.15 -13.36 40.06
CA VAL A 431 -19.34 -12.28 41.03
C VAL A 431 -19.93 -12.87 42.32
N ILE A 432 -19.45 -12.43 43.48
CA ILE A 432 -19.97 -12.83 44.79
C ILE A 432 -20.50 -11.60 45.52
N PHE A 433 -21.70 -11.66 46.10
CA PHE A 433 -22.25 -10.52 46.85
C PHE A 433 -23.14 -10.89 48.04
N GLY A 434 -23.29 -9.96 48.98
CA GLY A 434 -24.23 -10.09 50.10
C GLY A 434 -24.17 -8.88 51.05
N SER A 435 -25.01 -8.92 52.09
CA SER A 435 -25.07 -7.86 53.09
C SER A 435 -24.99 -8.33 54.55
N ASP A 436 -25.49 -9.52 54.91
CA ASP A 436 -25.47 -10.04 56.28
C ASP A 436 -25.50 -11.57 56.39
N ALA A 437 -24.34 -12.16 56.68
CA ALA A 437 -24.22 -13.60 56.94
C ALA A 437 -24.51 -13.99 58.41
N THR A 438 -24.75 -13.03 59.32
CA THR A 438 -24.83 -13.30 60.76
C THR A 438 -26.12 -14.02 61.20
N GLN A 439 -27.17 -13.97 60.37
CA GLN A 439 -28.48 -14.54 60.67
C GLN A 439 -28.68 -15.96 60.11
N GLY A 440 -27.80 -16.44 59.23
CA GLY A 440 -28.04 -17.64 58.41
C GLY A 440 -29.19 -17.43 57.41
N PHE A 441 -29.84 -18.52 56.97
CA PHE A 441 -30.96 -18.50 56.01
C PHE A 441 -32.27 -17.94 56.61
N VAL A 442 -32.26 -16.64 56.92
CA VAL A 442 -33.35 -15.84 57.51
C VAL A 442 -33.41 -14.49 56.76
N GLY A 443 -34.48 -13.72 56.90
CA GLY A 443 -34.63 -12.42 56.22
C GLY A 443 -34.85 -12.56 54.70
N VAL A 444 -34.67 -11.46 53.97
CA VAL A 444 -34.71 -11.38 52.51
C VAL A 444 -33.29 -11.21 51.97
N GLY A 445 -32.88 -12.09 51.05
CA GLY A 445 -31.56 -12.03 50.43
C GLY A 445 -31.38 -10.82 49.49
N ASP A 446 -30.13 -10.46 49.26
CA ASP A 446 -29.75 -9.38 48.34
C ASP A 446 -30.11 -9.70 46.87
N GLU A 447 -30.26 -8.65 46.05
CA GLU A 447 -30.40 -8.74 44.59
C GLU A 447 -29.34 -7.87 43.89
N LEU A 448 -28.67 -8.41 42.86
CA LEU A 448 -27.68 -7.73 42.03
C LEU A 448 -28.06 -7.84 40.55
N HIS A 449 -28.19 -6.70 39.86
CA HIS A 449 -28.34 -6.66 38.41
C HIS A 449 -26.96 -6.69 37.74
N ILE A 450 -26.82 -7.52 36.71
CA ILE A 450 -25.60 -7.75 35.95
C ILE A 450 -25.90 -7.50 34.48
N GLU A 451 -25.24 -6.53 33.85
CA GLU A 451 -25.25 -6.32 32.39
C GLU A 451 -23.85 -6.67 31.82
N LYS A 452 -23.78 -7.30 30.65
CA LYS A 452 -22.52 -7.49 29.90
C LYS A 452 -22.62 -7.03 28.45
N THR A 453 -21.57 -6.38 27.97
CA THR A 453 -21.33 -6.02 26.56
C THR A 453 -19.96 -6.56 26.14
N PHE A 454 -19.88 -7.17 24.95
CA PHE A 454 -18.69 -7.82 24.41
C PHE A 454 -18.19 -7.08 23.17
N TYR A 455 -16.88 -7.09 22.93
CA TYR A 455 -16.24 -6.42 21.80
C TYR A 455 -15.22 -7.34 21.11
N THR A 456 -15.10 -7.22 19.79
CA THR A 456 -14.06 -7.82 18.94
C THR A 456 -13.24 -6.72 18.27
N ALA A 457 -12.45 -7.02 17.22
CA ALA A 457 -11.80 -5.97 16.42
C ALA A 457 -12.82 -5.22 15.54
N SER A 458 -13.85 -5.91 15.04
CA SER A 458 -14.94 -5.37 14.22
C SER A 458 -15.98 -4.54 14.99
N GLY A 459 -15.82 -4.37 16.31
CA GLY A 459 -16.67 -3.51 17.14
C GLY A 459 -17.40 -4.25 18.25
N LYS A 460 -18.66 -3.89 18.53
CA LYS A 460 -19.50 -4.60 19.51
C LYS A 460 -20.01 -5.93 18.94
N VAL A 461 -20.03 -6.97 19.76
CA VAL A 461 -20.72 -8.21 19.46
C VAL A 461 -22.24 -7.99 19.53
N VAL A 462 -22.94 -8.30 18.44
CA VAL A 462 -24.40 -8.25 18.35
C VAL A 462 -24.93 -9.68 18.18
N ALA A 463 -25.83 -10.11 19.07
CA ALA A 463 -26.55 -11.37 18.88
C ALA A 463 -27.58 -11.23 17.76
N THR A 464 -27.79 -12.28 16.96
CA THR A 464 -28.87 -12.34 15.95
C THR A 464 -29.58 -13.70 16.00
N LYS A 465 -30.58 -13.94 15.14
CA LYS A 465 -31.23 -15.25 15.02
C LYS A 465 -30.37 -16.29 14.32
N GLU A 466 -29.48 -15.80 13.46
CA GLU A 466 -28.49 -16.56 12.71
C GLU A 466 -27.28 -16.88 13.60
N ASN A 467 -26.92 -15.94 14.48
CA ASN A 467 -25.81 -16.02 15.43
C ASN A 467 -26.25 -15.77 16.89
N PRO A 468 -27.12 -16.61 17.49
CA PRO A 468 -27.60 -16.40 18.85
C PRO A 468 -26.55 -16.74 19.91
N ILE A 469 -26.62 -16.03 21.04
CA ILE A 469 -25.72 -16.20 22.18
C ILE A 469 -26.46 -16.94 23.29
N ILE A 470 -25.81 -17.94 23.90
CA ILE A 470 -26.39 -18.74 24.99
C ILE A 470 -25.55 -18.57 26.26
N PHE A 471 -26.11 -17.92 27.28
CA PHE A 471 -25.52 -17.87 28.62
C PHE A 471 -25.99 -19.05 29.47
N SER A 472 -25.10 -19.58 30.30
CA SER A 472 -25.41 -20.61 31.29
C SER A 472 -25.99 -19.98 32.55
N ILE A 473 -26.95 -20.66 33.17
CA ILE A 473 -27.27 -20.48 34.60
C ILE A 473 -27.15 -21.87 35.24
N SER A 474 -26.29 -22.02 36.25
CA SER A 474 -25.87 -23.31 36.80
C SER A 474 -25.56 -23.18 38.29
N SER A 475 -25.58 -24.29 39.03
CA SER A 475 -25.45 -24.29 40.51
C SER A 475 -26.54 -23.39 41.13
N MET A 476 -27.77 -23.50 40.61
CA MET A 476 -28.92 -22.73 41.09
C MET A 476 -29.49 -23.38 42.36
N ASN A 477 -28.82 -23.15 43.50
CA ASN A 477 -29.09 -23.85 44.76
C ASN A 477 -30.56 -23.72 45.20
N SER A 478 -31.11 -24.79 45.74
CA SER A 478 -32.45 -24.82 46.34
C SER A 478 -32.58 -25.91 47.41
N LEU A 479 -33.04 -25.48 48.59
CA LEU A 479 -33.59 -26.30 49.67
C LEU A 479 -35.13 -26.41 49.59
N GLY A 480 -35.73 -25.97 48.48
CA GLY A 480 -37.17 -25.91 48.23
C GLY A 480 -37.76 -24.51 48.43
N GLU A 481 -38.87 -24.22 47.73
CA GLU A 481 -39.53 -22.91 47.64
C GLU A 481 -39.89 -22.28 49.01
N ASP A 482 -40.45 -23.06 49.95
CA ASP A 482 -40.73 -22.62 51.33
C ASP A 482 -39.45 -22.32 52.16
N SER A 483 -38.30 -22.79 51.71
CA SER A 483 -37.06 -22.87 52.49
C SER A 483 -35.99 -21.87 52.02
N TYR A 484 -35.33 -22.12 50.91
CA TYR A 484 -34.25 -21.29 50.38
C TYR A 484 -34.04 -21.68 48.92
N PHE A 485 -33.87 -20.69 48.06
CA PHE A 485 -33.53 -20.90 46.66
C PHE A 485 -32.86 -19.66 46.07
N GLU A 486 -31.97 -19.89 45.13
CA GLU A 486 -31.34 -18.88 44.30
C GLU A 486 -32.14 -18.72 43.00
N TYR A 487 -32.18 -17.51 42.45
CA TYR A 487 -33.01 -17.19 41.30
C TYR A 487 -32.39 -16.17 40.35
N VAL A 488 -32.81 -16.25 39.09
CA VAL A 488 -32.60 -15.22 38.06
C VAL A 488 -33.95 -14.62 37.66
N LYS A 489 -34.02 -13.31 37.47
CA LYS A 489 -35.21 -12.58 37.00
C LYS A 489 -34.76 -11.36 36.17
N ASP A 490 -35.71 -10.50 35.79
CA ASP A 490 -35.46 -9.20 35.15
C ASP A 490 -34.51 -9.29 33.93
N LEU A 491 -34.71 -10.32 33.09
CA LEU A 491 -33.94 -10.50 31.86
C LEU A 491 -34.13 -9.29 30.92
N SER A 492 -33.05 -8.87 30.25
CA SER A 492 -33.16 -7.89 29.16
C SER A 492 -34.11 -8.38 28.07
N SER A 493 -34.82 -7.46 27.41
CA SER A 493 -35.90 -7.77 26.45
C SER A 493 -35.48 -8.53 25.19
N ASN A 494 -34.17 -8.64 24.95
CA ASN A 494 -33.54 -9.44 23.90
C ASN A 494 -33.17 -10.88 24.33
N MET A 495 -33.35 -11.22 25.61
CA MET A 495 -33.02 -12.51 26.22
C MET A 495 -34.28 -13.30 26.61
N ARG A 496 -34.20 -14.63 26.54
CA ARG A 496 -35.27 -15.56 26.94
C ARG A 496 -34.72 -16.81 27.62
N PHE A 497 -35.48 -17.37 28.56
CA PHE A 497 -35.14 -18.65 29.19
C PHE A 497 -35.35 -19.82 28.22
N VAL A 498 -34.45 -20.81 28.29
CA VAL A 498 -34.59 -22.13 27.67
C VAL A 498 -34.29 -23.20 28.73
N PRO A 499 -35.27 -24.03 29.10
CA PRO A 499 -35.04 -25.10 30.07
C PRO A 499 -34.17 -26.20 29.47
N ILE A 500 -33.30 -26.79 30.31
CA ILE A 500 -32.65 -28.05 30.01
C ILE A 500 -33.60 -29.17 30.44
N THR A 501 -33.87 -30.12 29.53
CA THR A 501 -34.78 -31.23 29.80
C THR A 501 -34.26 -32.07 30.97
N GLY A 502 -35.13 -32.36 31.94
CA GLY A 502 -34.79 -33.04 33.19
C GLY A 502 -34.25 -32.12 34.31
N SER A 503 -34.01 -30.83 34.04
CA SER A 503 -33.66 -29.85 35.08
C SER A 503 -34.84 -29.52 35.99
N GLN A 504 -34.57 -29.24 37.26
CA GLN A 504 -35.55 -28.66 38.19
C GLN A 504 -35.59 -27.13 38.12
N VAL A 505 -34.60 -26.49 37.48
CA VAL A 505 -34.61 -25.04 37.24
C VAL A 505 -35.63 -24.73 36.14
N GLN A 506 -36.69 -23.99 36.49
CA GLN A 506 -37.80 -23.64 35.61
C GLN A 506 -38.18 -22.17 35.80
N ASP A 507 -38.91 -21.60 34.84
CA ASP A 507 -39.50 -20.26 34.95
C ASP A 507 -40.82 -20.32 35.72
N HIS A 508 -40.90 -19.54 36.79
CA HIS A 508 -42.04 -19.37 37.67
C HIS A 508 -42.44 -17.89 37.68
N ASP A 509 -43.38 -17.53 36.79
CA ASP A 509 -43.92 -16.16 36.61
C ASP A 509 -42.86 -15.06 36.42
N GLY A 510 -41.78 -15.36 35.66
CA GLY A 510 -40.69 -14.42 35.37
C GLY A 510 -39.52 -14.48 36.35
N LYS A 511 -39.56 -15.41 37.30
CA LYS A 511 -38.43 -15.75 38.19
C LYS A 511 -38.01 -17.20 37.95
N ILE A 512 -36.76 -17.40 37.57
CA ILE A 512 -36.18 -18.68 37.15
C ILE A 512 -35.40 -19.29 38.32
N TYR A 513 -35.85 -20.44 38.84
CA TYR A 513 -35.25 -21.15 39.97
C TYR A 513 -35.71 -22.61 40.05
N ALA A 514 -35.17 -23.38 41.01
CA ALA A 514 -35.69 -24.71 41.34
C ALA A 514 -36.63 -24.64 42.55
N SER A 515 -37.93 -24.86 42.33
CA SER A 515 -38.96 -24.89 43.40
C SER A 515 -38.86 -26.14 44.30
N THR A 516 -38.33 -27.24 43.77
CA THR A 516 -37.97 -28.44 44.55
C THR A 516 -36.59 -28.32 45.17
N SER A 517 -36.40 -28.89 46.37
CA SER A 517 -35.06 -29.02 46.97
C SER A 517 -34.15 -29.91 46.12
N ILE A 518 -33.13 -29.34 45.49
CA ILE A 518 -32.08 -30.09 44.78
C ILE A 518 -30.89 -30.37 45.71
N ASP A 519 -30.67 -29.53 46.73
CA ASP A 519 -29.58 -29.66 47.72
C ASP A 519 -29.93 -30.61 48.89
N THR A 520 -31.07 -31.33 48.81
CA THR A 520 -31.37 -32.44 49.72
C THR A 520 -31.92 -33.70 49.05
N ILE A 521 -32.20 -33.68 47.75
CA ILE A 521 -32.79 -34.81 47.02
C ILE A 521 -31.80 -35.29 45.95
N ALA A 522 -31.62 -36.61 45.81
CA ALA A 522 -30.72 -37.18 44.81
C ALA A 522 -31.11 -36.69 43.39
N PRO A 523 -30.16 -36.16 42.59
CA PRO A 523 -28.71 -36.33 42.68
C PRO A 523 -27.89 -35.29 43.50
N TYR A 524 -28.44 -34.61 44.53
CA TYR A 524 -27.72 -33.87 45.60
C TYR A 524 -26.39 -33.20 45.20
N SER A 525 -25.27 -33.94 45.24
CA SER A 525 -23.91 -33.41 45.05
C SER A 525 -23.46 -33.33 43.59
N GLY A 526 -24.31 -33.78 42.68
CA GLY A 526 -24.02 -33.88 41.25
C GLY A 526 -24.42 -32.66 40.43
N HIS A 527 -25.13 -31.66 40.99
CA HIS A 527 -25.61 -30.52 40.21
C HIS A 527 -24.64 -29.32 40.20
N ASP A 528 -23.89 -29.10 41.30
CA ASP A 528 -22.90 -28.00 41.40
C ASP A 528 -21.57 -28.28 40.70
N SER A 529 -21.16 -29.55 40.62
CA SER A 529 -19.85 -29.92 40.08
C SER A 529 -19.79 -29.65 38.57
N ILE A 530 -18.82 -28.81 38.15
CA ILE A 530 -18.69 -28.30 36.78
C ILE A 530 -18.57 -29.41 35.72
N ASP A 531 -17.93 -30.53 36.09
CA ASP A 531 -17.68 -31.71 35.26
C ASP A 531 -18.72 -32.83 35.43
N SER A 532 -19.68 -32.67 36.34
CA SER A 532 -20.62 -33.75 36.68
C SER A 532 -21.65 -33.99 35.57
N PRO A 533 -21.94 -35.25 35.20
CA PRO A 533 -23.00 -35.58 34.25
C PRO A 533 -24.41 -35.27 34.78
N ALA A 534 -24.56 -34.90 36.06
CA ALA A 534 -25.81 -34.44 36.65
C ALA A 534 -25.92 -32.90 36.77
N ARG A 535 -24.92 -32.14 36.30
CA ARG A 535 -24.87 -30.66 36.37
C ARG A 535 -26.10 -29.99 35.77
N TYR A 536 -26.68 -30.59 34.74
CA TYR A 536 -27.90 -30.12 34.08
C TYR A 536 -29.11 -30.02 35.04
N TYR A 537 -29.14 -30.79 36.13
CA TYR A 537 -30.28 -30.91 37.03
C TYR A 537 -30.58 -29.62 37.82
N GLY A 538 -29.53 -28.85 38.13
CA GLY A 538 -29.55 -27.54 38.78
C GLY A 538 -29.15 -26.41 37.82
N SER A 539 -29.43 -26.56 36.52
CA SER A 539 -29.02 -25.61 35.48
C SER A 539 -30.12 -25.31 34.46
N GLY A 540 -29.97 -24.19 33.75
CA GLY A 540 -30.76 -23.80 32.58
C GLY A 540 -29.92 -22.96 31.62
N ALA A 541 -30.56 -22.40 30.59
CA ALA A 541 -29.90 -21.52 29.62
C ALA A 541 -30.71 -20.23 29.39
N LEU A 542 -29.99 -19.17 29.02
CA LEU A 542 -30.56 -17.89 28.61
C LEU A 542 -30.08 -17.59 27.19
N VAL A 543 -31.01 -17.52 26.23
CA VAL A 543 -30.71 -17.29 24.81
C VAL A 543 -30.98 -15.84 24.45
N ALA A 544 -30.02 -15.20 23.77
CA ALA A 544 -30.18 -13.89 23.14
C ALA A 544 -30.16 -14.03 21.60
N GLU A 545 -31.15 -13.44 20.94
CA GLU A 545 -31.31 -13.46 19.46
C GLU A 545 -31.24 -12.06 18.84
N SER A 546 -30.91 -11.04 19.63
CA SER A 546 -30.84 -9.64 19.22
C SER A 546 -30.01 -8.81 20.22
N GLY A 547 -29.59 -7.61 19.81
CA GLY A 547 -28.94 -6.64 20.70
C GLY A 547 -27.47 -6.94 21.01
N ASP A 548 -26.82 -5.98 21.67
CA ASP A 548 -25.37 -5.94 21.94
C ASP A 548 -25.02 -6.00 23.44
N THR A 549 -26.05 -6.04 24.29
CA THR A 549 -25.97 -5.90 25.73
C THR A 549 -26.94 -6.90 26.35
N PHE A 550 -26.48 -7.62 27.37
CA PHE A 550 -27.15 -8.80 27.91
C PHE A 550 -27.23 -8.67 29.42
N GLY A 551 -28.43 -8.52 29.97
CA GLY A 551 -28.66 -8.21 31.38
C GLY A 551 -29.66 -9.12 32.08
N LEU A 552 -29.48 -9.28 33.40
CA LEU A 552 -30.29 -10.10 34.29
C LEU A 552 -30.11 -9.65 35.75
N THR A 553 -31.10 -9.89 36.61
CA THR A 553 -30.96 -9.74 38.07
C THR A 553 -30.84 -11.12 38.72
N VAL A 554 -29.83 -11.31 39.56
CA VAL A 554 -29.63 -12.50 40.41
C VAL A 554 -29.90 -12.18 41.88
N GLY A 555 -30.31 -13.19 42.65
CA GLY A 555 -30.52 -13.07 44.09
C GLY A 555 -30.94 -14.37 44.74
N ALA A 556 -31.09 -14.34 46.07
CA ALA A 556 -31.53 -15.48 46.87
C ALA A 556 -32.76 -15.14 47.71
N SER A 557 -33.58 -16.14 48.06
CA SER A 557 -34.84 -15.89 48.77
C SER A 557 -34.67 -15.55 50.26
N LYS A 558 -33.49 -15.81 50.84
CA LYS A 558 -33.08 -15.46 52.22
C LYS A 558 -31.60 -15.10 52.26
N HIS A 559 -31.12 -14.54 53.39
CA HIS A 559 -29.70 -14.24 53.58
C HIS A 559 -28.81 -15.48 53.44
N GLN A 560 -27.60 -15.28 52.93
CA GLN A 560 -26.57 -16.30 52.83
C GLN A 560 -25.17 -15.69 53.00
N THR A 561 -24.14 -16.53 53.04
CA THR A 561 -22.76 -16.09 53.33
C THR A 561 -22.09 -15.31 52.19
N GLY A 562 -22.72 -15.31 51.01
CA GLY A 562 -22.33 -14.57 49.80
C GLY A 562 -22.85 -15.32 48.57
N HIS A 563 -23.83 -14.75 47.86
CA HIS A 563 -24.38 -15.37 46.65
C HIS A 563 -23.33 -15.34 45.54
N TRP A 564 -22.96 -16.53 45.05
CA TRP A 564 -21.97 -16.75 44.00
C TRP A 564 -22.69 -16.96 42.66
N PHE A 565 -22.37 -16.17 41.64
CA PHE A 565 -23.01 -16.30 40.32
C PHE A 565 -22.05 -16.06 39.15
N ALA A 566 -22.17 -16.89 38.11
CA ALA A 566 -21.24 -16.98 36.98
C ALA A 566 -21.94 -16.76 35.63
N MET A 567 -21.96 -15.52 35.11
CA MET A 567 -22.51 -15.22 33.78
C MET A 567 -21.50 -15.55 32.67
N ASN A 568 -21.49 -16.79 32.20
CA ASN A 568 -20.61 -17.28 31.13
C ASN A 568 -21.37 -18.16 30.12
N THR A 569 -20.68 -18.72 29.12
CA THR A 569 -21.28 -19.56 28.06
C THR A 569 -21.04 -21.07 28.24
N ASN A 570 -20.60 -21.50 29.43
CA ASN A 570 -20.31 -22.90 29.72
C ASN A 570 -21.59 -23.70 30.06
N VAL A 571 -22.56 -23.69 29.13
CA VAL A 571 -23.90 -24.26 29.27
C VAL A 571 -23.84 -25.74 29.69
N ALA A 572 -24.60 -26.12 30.73
CA ALA A 572 -24.67 -27.49 31.25
C ALA A 572 -25.50 -28.45 30.38
N ALA A 573 -25.49 -28.27 29.06
CA ALA A 573 -26.17 -29.08 28.05
C ALA A 573 -25.44 -28.94 26.71
N PRO A 574 -25.50 -29.94 25.80
CA PRO A 574 -24.95 -29.81 24.46
C PRO A 574 -25.59 -28.65 23.69
N VAL A 575 -24.77 -27.71 23.24
CA VAL A 575 -25.14 -26.61 22.33
C VAL A 575 -24.66 -26.92 20.91
N LEU A 576 -25.36 -26.42 19.89
CA LEU A 576 -24.89 -26.55 18.52
C LEU A 576 -23.72 -25.57 18.34
N PRO A 577 -22.53 -26.00 17.88
CA PRO A 577 -21.45 -25.06 17.57
C PRO A 577 -21.89 -24.10 16.45
N PRO A 578 -21.22 -22.95 16.27
CA PRO A 578 -21.52 -22.08 15.13
C PRO A 578 -21.22 -22.83 13.82
N LEU A 579 -21.89 -22.44 12.73
CA LEU A 579 -21.56 -22.94 11.40
C LEU A 579 -20.11 -22.51 11.06
N PRO A 580 -19.20 -23.43 10.72
CA PRO A 580 -17.84 -23.05 10.35
C PRO A 580 -17.82 -22.08 9.16
N PRO A 581 -16.96 -21.04 9.17
CA PRO A 581 -16.83 -20.14 8.03
C PRO A 581 -16.40 -20.93 6.78
N TYR A 582 -17.09 -20.70 5.66
CA TYR A 582 -16.76 -21.36 4.41
C TYR A 582 -15.40 -20.88 3.88
N LYS A 583 -14.57 -21.83 3.44
CA LYS A 583 -13.31 -21.54 2.73
C LYS A 583 -13.64 -20.81 1.43
N GLN A 584 -13.24 -19.56 1.33
CA GLN A 584 -13.19 -18.84 0.05
C GLN A 584 -11.80 -19.04 -0.55
N ILE A 585 -11.73 -19.29 -1.86
CA ILE A 585 -10.48 -19.35 -2.62
C ILE A 585 -10.43 -18.09 -3.47
N THR A 586 -9.52 -17.18 -3.14
CA THR A 586 -9.08 -16.16 -4.08
C THR A 586 -8.32 -16.87 -5.20
N PRO A 587 -8.76 -16.80 -6.47
CA PRO A 587 -8.06 -17.47 -7.57
C PRO A 587 -6.67 -16.86 -7.77
N GLU A 588 -5.69 -17.71 -8.09
CA GLU A 588 -4.38 -17.29 -8.59
C GLU A 588 -4.60 -16.54 -9.91
N GLN A 589 -4.16 -15.28 -10.01
CA GLN A 589 -4.45 -14.48 -11.21
C GLN A 589 -3.79 -15.07 -12.45
N GLU A 590 -4.54 -15.08 -13.55
CA GLU A 590 -3.96 -15.25 -14.88
C GLU A 590 -3.13 -14.02 -15.22
N LYS A 591 -2.03 -14.21 -15.95
CA LYS A 591 -1.33 -13.09 -16.60
C LYS A 591 -2.21 -12.57 -17.74
N GLU A 592 -2.17 -11.28 -18.07
CA GLU A 592 -2.88 -10.83 -19.27
C GLU A 592 -2.28 -11.49 -20.52
N VAL A 593 -3.12 -12.13 -21.34
CA VAL A 593 -2.67 -12.68 -22.63
C VAL A 593 -2.42 -11.49 -23.56
N PRO A 594 -1.17 -11.21 -24.01
CA PRO A 594 -0.92 -10.01 -24.79
C PRO A 594 -1.72 -10.02 -26.08
N THR A 595 -2.36 -8.89 -26.41
CA THR A 595 -3.19 -8.81 -27.62
C THR A 595 -2.34 -9.12 -28.85
N LYS A 596 -2.76 -10.10 -29.66
CA LYS A 596 -1.98 -10.55 -30.82
C LYS A 596 -1.56 -9.34 -31.67
N PRO A 597 -0.24 -9.12 -31.89
CA PRO A 597 0.23 -7.96 -32.63
C PRO A 597 -0.32 -7.94 -34.05
N VAL A 598 -0.50 -6.73 -34.57
CA VAL A 598 -0.84 -6.50 -35.98
C VAL A 598 0.38 -6.86 -36.83
N GLU A 599 0.18 -7.57 -37.94
CA GLU A 599 1.26 -7.95 -38.85
C GLU A 599 1.96 -6.70 -39.41
N PRO A 600 3.30 -6.57 -39.30
CA PRO A 600 4.01 -5.33 -39.58
C PRO A 600 3.90 -4.95 -41.05
N THR A 601 3.53 -3.69 -41.31
CA THR A 601 3.53 -3.13 -42.67
C THR A 601 4.96 -2.76 -43.06
N TYR A 602 5.56 -3.54 -43.96
CA TYR A 602 6.93 -3.32 -44.41
C TYR A 602 7.12 -1.96 -45.10
N VAL A 603 8.24 -1.31 -44.78
CA VAL A 603 8.62 0.02 -45.26
C VAL A 603 9.18 -0.08 -46.68
N ALA A 604 8.71 0.77 -47.60
CA ALA A 604 9.28 0.92 -48.94
C ALA A 604 10.32 2.06 -48.96
N PRO A 605 11.49 1.88 -49.61
CA PRO A 605 12.52 2.91 -49.70
C PRO A 605 12.07 4.09 -50.56
N THR A 606 12.26 5.30 -50.06
CA THR A 606 11.83 6.53 -50.77
C THR A 606 12.97 7.08 -51.63
N LEU A 607 12.97 6.70 -52.91
CA LEU A 607 14.04 7.07 -53.84
C LEU A 607 13.89 8.52 -54.35
N VAL A 608 14.98 9.29 -54.29
CA VAL A 608 15.09 10.65 -54.81
C VAL A 608 15.77 10.70 -56.18
N THR A 609 15.41 11.67 -57.03
CA THR A 609 15.93 11.80 -58.40
C THR A 609 16.68 13.11 -58.61
N PHE A 610 17.84 13.05 -59.25
CA PHE A 610 18.64 14.22 -59.63
C PHE A 610 18.13 14.84 -60.95
N THR A 611 18.15 16.17 -61.04
CA THR A 611 17.83 16.91 -62.27
C THR A 611 19.03 17.78 -62.64
N PRO A 612 19.68 17.59 -63.80
CA PRO A 612 20.91 18.30 -64.15
C PRO A 612 20.67 19.75 -64.59
N GLU A 613 21.58 20.64 -64.22
CA GLU A 613 21.64 22.03 -64.70
C GLU A 613 22.14 22.09 -66.16
N VAL A 614 21.70 23.11 -66.92
CA VAL A 614 22.10 23.32 -68.32
C VAL A 614 22.77 24.69 -68.47
N PHE A 615 24.00 24.71 -69.02
CA PHE A 615 24.75 25.94 -69.30
C PHE A 615 24.24 26.65 -70.57
N VAL A 616 24.25 27.99 -70.56
CA VAL A 616 23.80 28.84 -71.68
C VAL A 616 24.92 29.85 -72.03
N PRO A 617 25.52 29.79 -73.23
CA PRO A 617 26.68 30.63 -73.58
C PRO A 617 26.30 32.04 -74.02
N GLU A 618 27.17 33.00 -73.68
CA GLU A 618 27.07 34.43 -74.03
C GLU A 618 27.49 34.68 -75.49
N LYS A 619 26.79 35.58 -76.21
CA LYS A 619 27.08 35.95 -77.61
C LYS A 619 27.59 37.39 -77.73
N TYR A 620 28.74 37.57 -78.38
CA TYR A 620 29.28 38.86 -78.78
C TYR A 620 28.80 39.25 -80.20
N ASN A 621 28.45 40.52 -80.42
CA ASN A 621 27.98 41.02 -81.72
C ASN A 621 28.32 42.53 -81.89
N PRO A 622 29.38 42.90 -82.65
CA PRO A 622 29.89 44.27 -82.69
C PRO A 622 29.15 45.17 -83.71
N GLU A 623 28.90 46.43 -83.32
CA GLU A 623 28.33 47.46 -84.19
C GLU A 623 29.34 48.03 -85.21
N PRO A 624 28.91 48.57 -86.37
CA PRO A 624 29.81 49.17 -87.36
C PRO A 624 30.59 50.38 -86.82
N PHE A 625 31.81 50.57 -87.31
CA PHE A 625 32.66 51.73 -86.98
C PHE A 625 32.66 52.75 -88.12
N VAL A 626 32.58 54.04 -87.78
CA VAL A 626 32.65 55.17 -88.72
C VAL A 626 33.65 56.19 -88.14
N PRO A 627 34.68 56.61 -88.89
CA PRO A 627 35.72 57.51 -88.37
C PRO A 627 35.24 58.96 -88.24
N GLU A 628 35.75 59.66 -87.21
CA GLU A 628 35.45 61.06 -86.90
C GLU A 628 36.28 62.02 -87.76
N VAL A 629 35.71 63.18 -88.15
CA VAL A 629 36.33 64.18 -89.05
C VAL A 629 36.19 65.60 -88.48
N PHE A 630 37.26 66.40 -88.53
CA PHE A 630 37.32 67.76 -87.96
C PHE A 630 36.78 68.85 -88.91
N THR A 631 36.21 69.92 -88.34
CA THR A 631 35.73 71.13 -89.07
C THR A 631 36.04 72.39 -88.25
N PRO A 632 36.65 73.46 -88.81
CA PRO A 632 37.10 74.65 -88.05
C PRO A 632 36.02 75.72 -87.81
N GLU A 633 36.18 76.53 -86.76
CA GLU A 633 35.32 77.66 -86.35
C GLU A 633 35.68 78.99 -87.04
N THR A 634 34.71 79.92 -87.08
CA THR A 634 34.87 81.34 -87.47
C THR A 634 34.34 82.28 -86.37
N PHE A 635 34.85 83.52 -86.30
CA PHE A 635 34.42 84.52 -85.32
C PHE A 635 33.28 85.42 -85.83
N ASP A 636 32.23 85.61 -85.03
CA ASP A 636 31.15 86.59 -85.27
C ASP A 636 31.05 87.59 -84.09
N PRO A 637 30.96 88.92 -84.34
CA PRO A 637 30.84 89.94 -83.31
C PRO A 637 29.41 90.03 -82.73
N ILE A 638 29.27 90.45 -81.46
CA ILE A 638 27.98 90.47 -80.74
C ILE A 638 27.34 91.86 -80.67
N THR A 639 26.01 91.85 -80.56
CA THR A 639 25.14 93.00 -80.26
C THR A 639 24.77 93.03 -78.77
N PRO A 640 24.33 94.19 -78.21
CA PRO A 640 23.99 94.30 -76.79
C PRO A 640 22.88 93.33 -76.36
N LYS A 641 23.19 92.45 -75.40
CA LYS A 641 22.26 91.46 -74.85
C LYS A 641 21.55 92.03 -73.63
N MET A 642 20.26 92.30 -73.75
CA MET A 642 19.39 92.47 -72.59
C MET A 642 19.54 91.26 -71.66
N ILE A 643 19.78 91.52 -70.38
CA ILE A 643 19.64 90.55 -69.29
C ILE A 643 18.18 90.06 -69.31
N PRO A 644 17.92 88.76 -69.57
CA PRO A 644 16.58 88.22 -69.47
C PRO A 644 16.13 88.24 -68.01
N ARG A 645 14.82 88.27 -67.79
CA ARG A 645 14.25 88.03 -66.46
C ARG A 645 14.74 86.68 -65.93
N VAL A 646 15.10 86.61 -64.66
CA VAL A 646 15.30 85.32 -64.00
C VAL A 646 13.97 84.59 -63.94
N GLU A 647 13.97 83.31 -64.27
CA GLU A 647 12.78 82.48 -64.14
C GLU A 647 12.34 82.50 -62.67
N VAL A 648 11.07 82.81 -62.43
CA VAL A 648 10.45 82.60 -61.12
C VAL A 648 10.27 81.09 -61.00
N PRO A 649 10.79 80.43 -59.95
CA PRO A 649 10.62 78.99 -59.79
C PRO A 649 9.14 78.58 -59.92
N GLU A 650 8.87 77.44 -60.54
CA GLU A 650 7.52 76.88 -60.51
C GLU A 650 7.15 76.55 -59.06
N LYS A 651 5.85 76.70 -58.73
CA LYS A 651 5.36 76.42 -57.38
C LYS A 651 5.39 74.92 -57.12
N GLU A 652 6.47 74.44 -56.52
CA GLU A 652 6.57 73.06 -56.07
C GLU A 652 5.61 72.78 -54.90
N THR A 653 5.01 71.60 -54.93
CA THR A 653 4.13 71.08 -53.88
C THR A 653 4.80 69.88 -53.24
N TYR A 654 5.30 70.02 -52.01
CA TYR A 654 5.90 68.88 -51.31
C TYR A 654 4.82 68.02 -50.63
N SER A 655 5.07 66.72 -50.57
CA SER A 655 4.22 65.74 -49.91
C SER A 655 5.08 64.73 -49.15
N VAL A 656 4.66 64.39 -47.93
CA VAL A 656 5.34 63.43 -47.05
C VAL A 656 4.32 62.45 -46.47
N SER A 657 4.75 61.21 -46.21
CA SER A 657 3.97 60.22 -45.46
C SER A 657 4.47 60.11 -44.02
N VAL A 658 3.55 59.93 -43.09
CA VAL A 658 3.82 59.55 -41.70
C VAL A 658 2.95 58.35 -41.34
N HIS A 659 3.44 57.46 -40.48
CA HIS A 659 2.75 56.23 -40.10
C HIS A 659 2.82 55.98 -38.59
N PRO A 660 1.72 55.53 -37.95
CA PRO A 660 1.72 55.17 -36.54
C PRO A 660 2.77 54.10 -36.22
N VAL A 661 3.29 54.11 -35.00
CA VAL A 661 4.36 53.19 -34.58
C VAL A 661 3.89 52.36 -33.39
N ILE A 662 4.12 51.05 -33.43
CA ILE A 662 3.84 50.14 -32.32
C ILE A 662 5.07 49.32 -31.91
N VAL A 663 5.25 49.14 -30.60
CA VAL A 663 6.13 48.11 -30.04
C VAL A 663 5.34 46.83 -29.85
N LYS A 664 5.91 45.71 -30.29
CA LYS A 664 5.41 44.35 -30.10
C LYS A 664 6.35 43.59 -29.16
N GLN A 665 5.78 42.72 -28.32
CA GLN A 665 6.54 41.78 -27.51
C GLN A 665 5.82 40.43 -27.41
N THR A 666 6.58 39.33 -27.29
CA THR A 666 6.02 37.97 -27.07
C THR A 666 6.77 37.23 -25.94
N PRO A 667 6.59 37.63 -24.66
CA PRO A 667 7.30 37.02 -23.52
C PRO A 667 7.22 35.49 -23.53
N ALA A 668 8.34 34.81 -23.31
CA ALA A 668 8.40 33.36 -23.18
C ALA A 668 8.33 32.94 -21.70
N ASN A 669 7.83 31.75 -21.42
CA ASN A 669 7.83 31.13 -20.10
C ASN A 669 8.54 29.77 -20.12
N ILE A 670 8.99 29.32 -18.96
CA ILE A 670 9.68 28.04 -18.76
C ILE A 670 9.30 27.45 -17.41
N LYS A 671 9.03 26.15 -17.38
CA LYS A 671 8.76 25.36 -16.18
C LYS A 671 9.94 24.44 -15.91
N ALA A 672 10.45 24.48 -14.68
CA ALA A 672 11.45 23.55 -14.17
C ALA A 672 10.91 22.80 -12.95
N VAL A 673 11.64 21.79 -12.48
CA VAL A 673 11.27 21.00 -11.30
C VAL A 673 12.52 20.66 -10.51
N VAL A 674 12.52 20.97 -9.21
CA VAL A 674 13.64 20.71 -8.31
C VAL A 674 13.17 19.97 -7.06
N ASN A 675 14.04 19.15 -6.48
CA ASN A 675 13.81 18.58 -5.16
C ASN A 675 13.95 19.66 -4.05
N GLU A 676 13.71 19.27 -2.81
CA GLU A 676 13.84 20.12 -1.63
C GLU A 676 15.20 20.82 -1.48
N ASP A 677 16.29 20.18 -1.91
CA ASP A 677 17.66 20.73 -1.88
C ASP A 677 17.96 21.67 -3.07
N GLY A 678 17.01 21.86 -3.99
CA GLY A 678 17.16 22.68 -5.19
C GLY A 678 17.86 22.00 -6.37
N VAL A 679 18.03 20.68 -6.34
CA VAL A 679 18.62 19.88 -7.44
C VAL A 679 17.57 19.65 -8.52
N ASP A 680 17.92 19.87 -9.80
CA ASP A 680 17.07 19.56 -10.95
C ASP A 680 16.81 18.04 -11.04
N VAL A 681 15.53 17.68 -11.05
CA VAL A 681 15.05 16.29 -11.14
C VAL A 681 14.27 16.01 -12.43
N ASN A 682 14.29 16.93 -13.39
CA ASN A 682 13.62 16.75 -14.66
C ASN A 682 14.17 15.51 -15.42
N GLY A 683 13.27 14.58 -15.75
CA GLY A 683 13.62 13.29 -16.35
C GLY A 683 14.34 12.34 -15.37
N LYS A 684 14.07 12.41 -14.06
CA LYS A 684 14.66 11.55 -13.03
C LYS A 684 13.61 10.80 -12.22
N LEU A 685 14.05 9.67 -11.65
CA LEU A 685 13.37 9.01 -10.54
C LEU A 685 13.59 9.83 -9.26
N VAL A 686 12.53 10.05 -8.49
CA VAL A 686 12.53 10.64 -7.15
C VAL A 686 11.74 9.73 -6.20
N PRO A 687 12.00 9.73 -4.88
CA PRO A 687 11.22 8.91 -3.95
C PRO A 687 9.75 9.35 -3.88
N LYS A 688 8.82 8.39 -3.74
CA LYS A 688 7.44 8.67 -3.35
C LYS A 688 7.42 9.47 -2.04
N GLY A 689 6.46 10.40 -1.93
CA GLY A 689 6.26 11.24 -0.75
C GLY A 689 7.34 12.30 -0.52
N SER A 690 8.35 12.43 -1.39
CA SER A 690 9.41 13.44 -1.28
C SER A 690 8.98 14.81 -1.80
N THR A 691 9.47 15.88 -1.16
CA THR A 691 9.11 17.26 -1.51
C THR A 691 9.76 17.70 -2.82
N GLN A 692 8.92 18.15 -3.76
CA GLN A 692 9.29 18.66 -5.08
C GLN A 692 8.72 20.07 -5.25
N THR A 693 9.46 20.96 -5.92
CA THR A 693 9.03 22.31 -6.27
C THR A 693 9.01 22.48 -7.78
N TRP A 694 7.83 22.68 -8.37
CA TRP A 694 7.70 23.21 -9.73
C TRP A 694 8.04 24.70 -9.71
N VAL A 695 8.92 25.13 -10.60
CA VAL A 695 9.40 26.52 -10.71
C VAL A 695 8.87 27.13 -11.99
N LEU A 696 8.07 28.19 -11.87
CA LEU A 696 7.38 28.88 -12.96
C LEU A 696 8.10 30.21 -13.23
N THR A 697 8.82 30.28 -14.35
CA THR A 697 9.62 31.46 -14.72
C THR A 697 9.10 32.09 -16.00
N ASN A 698 9.06 33.42 -16.05
CA ASN A 698 8.65 34.20 -17.22
C ASN A 698 9.76 35.17 -17.63
N SER A 699 9.82 35.47 -18.93
CA SER A 699 10.72 36.51 -19.47
C SER A 699 10.33 37.89 -18.94
N PRO A 700 11.29 38.84 -18.81
CA PRO A 700 10.99 40.24 -18.55
C PRO A 700 9.99 40.83 -19.56
N LEU A 701 9.18 41.79 -19.12
CA LEU A 701 8.35 42.61 -20.01
C LEU A 701 9.15 43.84 -20.43
N VAL A 702 9.30 44.06 -21.73
CA VAL A 702 10.26 45.06 -22.25
C VAL A 702 9.77 46.50 -22.12
N ALA A 703 10.70 47.44 -22.30
CA ALA A 703 10.42 48.86 -22.49
C ALA A 703 9.45 49.09 -23.67
N GLY A 704 8.49 49.99 -23.48
CA GLY A 704 7.44 50.29 -24.44
C GLY A 704 6.14 49.48 -24.26
N ARG A 705 6.09 48.50 -23.34
CA ARG A 705 4.88 47.71 -23.05
C ARG A 705 3.62 48.55 -22.76
N GLU A 706 2.44 48.00 -23.03
CA GLU A 706 1.17 48.60 -22.59
C GLU A 706 0.97 48.42 -21.06
N VAL A 707 -0.08 49.02 -20.49
CA VAL A 707 -0.51 48.74 -19.11
C VAL A 707 -1.04 47.31 -19.01
N VAL A 708 -0.49 46.53 -18.09
CA VAL A 708 -0.94 45.17 -17.75
C VAL A 708 -2.09 45.29 -16.76
N THR A 709 -3.29 44.87 -17.16
CA THR A 709 -4.50 44.91 -16.32
C THR A 709 -4.77 43.60 -15.60
N SER A 710 -4.20 42.48 -16.08
CA SER A 710 -4.15 41.21 -15.38
C SER A 710 -2.93 40.41 -15.83
N TYR A 711 -2.38 39.62 -14.91
CA TYR A 711 -1.30 38.66 -15.17
C TYR A 711 -1.59 37.41 -14.34
N THR A 712 -1.90 36.29 -14.99
CA THR A 712 -2.24 35.04 -14.31
C THR A 712 -1.49 33.84 -14.89
N MET A 713 -1.32 32.81 -14.07
CA MET A 713 -0.67 31.56 -14.41
C MET A 713 -1.51 30.38 -13.91
N PRO A 714 -2.48 29.90 -14.72
CA PRO A 714 -3.19 28.65 -14.44
C PRO A 714 -2.30 27.43 -14.73
N ASP A 715 -2.34 26.47 -13.82
CA ASP A 715 -1.43 25.33 -13.74
C ASP A 715 -2.20 24.05 -13.34
N PRO A 716 -2.58 23.21 -14.33
CA PRO A 716 -3.26 21.94 -14.09
C PRO A 716 -2.23 20.87 -13.69
N LEU A 717 -1.92 20.83 -12.39
CA LEU A 717 -1.01 19.87 -11.77
C LEU A 717 -1.34 18.41 -12.18
N PRO A 718 -0.32 17.54 -12.33
CA PRO A 718 -0.54 16.14 -12.67
C PRO A 718 -1.31 15.40 -11.58
N ALA A 719 -2.14 14.45 -12.00
CA ALA A 719 -2.83 13.53 -11.12
C ALA A 719 -1.83 12.77 -10.22
N GLY A 720 -2.16 12.57 -8.95
CA GLY A 720 -1.27 11.97 -7.95
C GLY A 720 -0.12 12.88 -7.46
N PHE A 721 -0.13 14.19 -7.77
CA PHE A 721 0.79 15.16 -7.18
C PHE A 721 0.05 16.01 -6.13
N GLU A 722 0.26 15.69 -4.85
CA GLU A 722 -0.37 16.39 -3.73
C GLU A 722 0.34 17.72 -3.48
N ILE A 723 -0.42 18.81 -3.38
CA ILE A 723 0.10 20.17 -3.19
C ILE A 723 0.18 20.57 -1.73
N ASP A 724 1.37 20.93 -1.27
CA ASP A 724 1.57 21.66 -0.03
C ASP A 724 1.14 23.12 -0.25
N ARG A 725 -0.07 23.43 0.22
CA ARG A 725 -0.68 24.76 0.06
C ARG A 725 0.02 25.83 0.89
N GLU A 726 0.63 25.47 2.02
CA GLU A 726 1.29 26.42 2.93
C GLU A 726 2.69 26.78 2.42
N ALA A 727 3.53 25.79 2.12
CA ALA A 727 4.85 26.04 1.52
C ALA A 727 4.72 26.71 0.14
N THR A 728 3.66 26.38 -0.62
CA THR A 728 3.31 27.12 -1.84
C THR A 728 2.98 28.59 -1.53
N ALA A 729 2.09 28.88 -0.58
CA ALA A 729 1.75 30.26 -0.23
C ALA A 729 2.98 31.07 0.25
N ILE A 730 3.82 30.47 1.10
CA ILE A 730 5.04 31.10 1.64
C ILE A 730 6.03 31.47 0.53
N LYS A 731 6.23 30.62 -0.50
CA LYS A 731 7.13 30.92 -1.63
C LYS A 731 6.58 31.96 -2.62
N ASN A 732 5.29 32.34 -2.53
CA ASN A 732 4.60 33.11 -3.57
C ASN A 732 4.08 34.49 -3.11
N THR A 733 4.82 35.23 -2.30
CA THR A 733 4.38 36.56 -1.78
C THR A 733 4.05 37.62 -2.85
N ALA A 734 4.52 37.44 -4.09
CA ALA A 734 4.16 38.29 -5.24
C ALA A 734 2.82 37.88 -5.92
N TRP A 735 2.20 36.77 -5.53
CA TRP A 735 1.07 36.15 -6.23
C TRP A 735 -0.04 35.73 -5.26
N THR A 736 -1.29 36.01 -5.61
CA THR A 736 -2.45 35.37 -4.98
C THR A 736 -2.57 33.95 -5.53
N VAL A 737 -2.34 32.94 -4.69
CA VAL A 737 -2.55 31.53 -5.04
C VAL A 737 -4.03 31.18 -4.88
N ASN A 738 -4.67 30.67 -5.93
CA ASN A 738 -6.07 30.25 -5.94
C ASN A 738 -6.18 28.76 -6.26
N TYR A 739 -7.19 28.13 -5.68
CA TYR A 739 -7.56 26.72 -5.88
C TYR A 739 -9.06 26.68 -6.16
N ASP A 740 -9.50 25.99 -7.22
CA ASP A 740 -10.93 25.78 -7.50
C ASP A 740 -11.48 24.48 -6.88
N GLU A 741 -12.78 24.25 -7.05
CA GLU A 741 -13.50 23.07 -6.53
C GLU A 741 -13.00 21.72 -7.09
N ASN A 742 -12.26 21.74 -8.20
CA ASN A 742 -11.64 20.57 -8.84
C ASN A 742 -10.13 20.47 -8.53
N GLY A 743 -9.61 21.30 -7.61
CA GLY A 743 -8.20 21.34 -7.25
C GLY A 743 -7.29 22.08 -8.24
N LYS A 744 -7.85 22.71 -9.29
CA LYS A 744 -7.09 23.48 -10.28
C LYS A 744 -6.38 24.64 -9.63
N THR A 745 -5.09 24.80 -9.90
CA THR A 745 -4.29 25.88 -9.30
C THR A 745 -4.17 27.07 -10.26
N THR A 746 -4.19 28.30 -9.72
CA THR A 746 -3.96 29.53 -10.51
C THR A 746 -3.32 30.60 -9.65
N LEU A 747 -2.13 31.04 -10.07
CA LEU A 747 -1.43 32.19 -9.49
C LEU A 747 -1.88 33.47 -10.22
N SER A 748 -2.30 34.48 -9.48
CA SER A 748 -2.68 35.79 -10.02
C SER A 748 -1.80 36.88 -9.44
N ALA A 749 -1.29 37.81 -10.24
CA ALA A 749 -0.48 38.92 -9.72
C ALA A 749 -1.26 39.72 -8.67
N THR A 750 -0.64 40.00 -7.52
CA THR A 750 -1.22 40.92 -6.53
C THR A 750 -1.28 42.34 -7.11
N GLN A 751 -2.09 43.23 -6.54
CA GLN A 751 -2.12 44.64 -6.98
C GLN A 751 -0.72 45.27 -6.91
N ALA A 752 0.06 44.98 -5.86
CA ALA A 752 1.44 45.48 -5.75
C ALA A 752 2.36 44.95 -6.87
N THR A 753 2.16 43.70 -7.31
CA THR A 753 2.87 43.12 -8.46
C THR A 753 2.43 43.75 -9.78
N LEU A 754 1.13 44.02 -9.97
CA LEU A 754 0.64 44.75 -11.14
C LEU A 754 1.16 46.19 -11.17
N ASP A 755 1.17 46.89 -10.03
CA ASP A 755 1.72 48.24 -9.89
C ASP A 755 3.24 48.26 -10.20
N TYR A 756 3.98 47.25 -9.73
CA TYR A 756 5.39 47.05 -10.04
C TYR A 756 5.65 46.79 -11.55
N LEU A 757 4.89 45.90 -12.19
CA LEU A 757 4.99 45.64 -13.63
C LEU A 757 4.63 46.88 -14.47
N ASN A 758 3.74 47.73 -13.97
CA ASN A 758 3.30 48.96 -14.63
C ASN A 758 4.14 50.20 -14.29
N ALA A 759 5.05 50.13 -13.31
CA ALA A 759 6.02 51.17 -13.05
C ALA A 759 7.02 51.30 -14.22
N ASN A 760 7.47 52.52 -14.50
CA ASN A 760 8.53 52.84 -15.48
C ASN A 760 8.43 52.05 -16.80
N ARG A 761 7.29 52.15 -17.49
CA ARG A 761 7.02 51.43 -18.76
C ARG A 761 8.00 51.73 -19.91
N ASN A 762 8.89 52.71 -19.75
CA ASN A 762 10.02 53.01 -20.64
C ASN A 762 11.32 52.23 -20.29
N GLN A 763 11.28 51.29 -19.35
CA GLN A 763 12.39 50.42 -18.95
C GLN A 763 11.89 48.97 -18.84
N ASP A 764 12.75 47.98 -19.08
CA ASP A 764 12.41 46.57 -18.89
C ASP A 764 12.06 46.27 -17.41
N VAL A 765 11.13 45.34 -17.17
CA VAL A 765 10.78 44.87 -15.83
C VAL A 765 10.81 43.35 -15.75
N VAL A 766 11.49 42.82 -14.72
CA VAL A 766 11.56 41.38 -14.45
C VAL A 766 10.23 40.91 -13.86
N VAL A 767 9.68 39.82 -14.38
CA VAL A 767 8.51 39.17 -13.77
C VAL A 767 8.99 38.33 -12.57
N PRO A 768 8.37 38.43 -11.38
CA PRO A 768 8.72 37.56 -10.25
C PRO A 768 8.61 36.08 -10.61
N VAL A 769 9.49 35.24 -10.07
CA VAL A 769 9.36 33.78 -10.17
C VAL A 769 8.16 33.33 -9.32
N ALA A 770 7.47 32.27 -9.74
CA ALA A 770 6.43 31.62 -8.96
C ALA A 770 6.72 30.13 -8.76
N TYR A 771 6.03 29.50 -7.80
CA TYR A 771 6.34 28.14 -7.36
C TYR A 771 5.08 27.34 -7.05
N PHE A 772 5.13 26.02 -7.23
CA PHE A 772 4.20 25.08 -6.60
C PHE A 772 4.99 23.99 -5.88
N VAL A 773 4.76 23.86 -4.57
CA VAL A 773 5.43 22.87 -3.70
C VAL A 773 4.47 21.71 -3.45
N GLY A 774 4.95 20.49 -3.48
CA GLY A 774 4.13 19.29 -3.26
C GLY A 774 4.94 18.00 -3.32
N ARG A 775 4.26 16.86 -3.43
CA ARG A 775 4.89 15.53 -3.45
C ARG A 775 4.14 14.56 -4.39
N PRO A 776 4.83 13.68 -5.11
CA PRO A 776 4.21 12.55 -5.80
C PRO A 776 3.80 11.48 -4.79
N ILE A 777 2.55 10.99 -4.85
CA ILE A 777 1.99 10.06 -3.83
C ILE A 777 1.82 8.60 -4.31
N ASN A 778 2.14 8.30 -5.58
CA ASN A 778 2.09 6.94 -6.12
C ASN A 778 3.51 6.40 -6.31
N ASP A 779 3.68 5.09 -6.19
CA ASP A 779 4.82 4.38 -6.81
C ASP A 779 4.49 4.12 -8.29
N GLY A 780 5.51 3.94 -9.12
CA GLY A 780 5.35 3.78 -10.58
C GLY A 780 4.78 5.02 -11.30
N GLY A 781 4.66 6.16 -10.64
CA GLY A 781 4.01 7.36 -11.17
C GLY A 781 4.84 8.12 -12.22
N THR A 782 4.15 8.77 -13.16
CA THR A 782 4.72 9.69 -14.16
C THR A 782 4.03 11.06 -14.05
N TYR A 783 4.79 12.07 -13.62
CA TYR A 783 4.25 13.39 -13.31
C TYR A 783 4.75 14.42 -14.33
N LYS A 784 4.06 14.51 -15.46
CA LYS A 784 4.27 15.56 -16.48
C LYS A 784 3.50 16.81 -16.07
N ASN A 785 4.13 17.98 -16.09
CA ASN A 785 3.48 19.21 -15.66
C ASN A 785 3.72 20.38 -16.62
N THR A 786 2.75 21.27 -16.77
CA THR A 786 2.79 22.47 -17.64
C THR A 786 2.02 23.61 -17.00
N PHE A 787 2.43 24.86 -17.20
CA PHE A 787 1.61 26.03 -16.89
C PHE A 787 1.40 26.92 -18.11
N THR A 788 0.29 27.65 -18.12
CA THR A 788 0.04 28.74 -19.06
C THR A 788 0.34 30.07 -18.38
N THR A 789 0.82 31.06 -19.12
CA THR A 789 0.82 32.47 -18.70
C THR A 789 -0.18 33.24 -19.54
N LEU A 790 -1.07 34.00 -18.88
CA LEU A 790 -2.03 34.91 -19.51
C LEU A 790 -1.71 36.35 -19.08
N ILE A 791 -1.56 37.24 -20.06
CA ILE A 791 -1.26 38.67 -19.86
C ILE A 791 -2.35 39.48 -20.55
N VAL A 792 -3.12 40.25 -19.78
CA VAL A 792 -4.23 41.06 -20.30
C VAL A 792 -3.83 42.54 -20.30
N THR A 793 -4.21 43.23 -21.38
CA THR A 793 -4.08 44.68 -21.57
C THR A 793 -5.42 45.26 -22.05
N PRO A 794 -5.62 46.59 -22.06
CA PRO A 794 -6.84 47.21 -22.59
C PRO A 794 -7.16 46.91 -24.08
N LYS A 795 -6.22 46.33 -24.83
CA LYS A 795 -6.35 46.06 -26.27
C LYS A 795 -6.41 44.58 -26.63
N GLY A 796 -6.15 43.68 -25.67
CA GLY A 796 -6.14 42.25 -25.92
C GLY A 796 -5.39 41.45 -24.85
N GLU A 797 -5.47 40.13 -25.02
CA GLU A 797 -4.81 39.12 -24.20
C GLU A 797 -3.68 38.46 -25.00
N TYR A 798 -2.61 38.08 -24.30
CA TYR A 798 -1.55 37.21 -24.79
C TYR A 798 -1.43 35.98 -23.91
N LYS A 799 -1.43 34.81 -24.55
CA LYS A 799 -1.30 33.49 -23.94
C LYS A 799 0.01 32.85 -24.40
N VAL A 800 0.76 32.26 -23.48
CA VAL A 800 1.91 31.40 -23.78
C VAL A 800 1.93 30.18 -22.86
N VAL A 801 2.18 28.99 -23.40
CA VAL A 801 2.24 27.74 -22.64
C VAL A 801 3.68 27.25 -22.56
N SER A 802 4.09 26.82 -21.37
CA SER A 802 5.46 26.39 -21.07
C SER A 802 5.82 25.02 -21.68
N ASN A 803 7.09 24.65 -21.54
CA ASN A 803 7.60 23.29 -21.76
C ASN A 803 7.02 22.29 -20.74
N ILE A 804 7.21 21.00 -21.01
CA ILE A 804 6.75 19.88 -20.17
C ILE A 804 7.93 19.26 -19.40
N PRO A 805 8.32 19.75 -18.20
CA PRO A 805 9.12 18.96 -17.28
C PRO A 805 8.36 17.73 -16.79
N VAL A 806 9.10 16.67 -16.45
CA VAL A 806 8.57 15.40 -15.96
C VAL A 806 9.42 14.85 -14.81
N ILE A 807 8.78 14.24 -13.82
CA ILE A 807 9.45 13.41 -12.79
C ILE A 807 8.78 12.03 -12.73
N TYR A 808 9.51 11.04 -12.23
CA TYR A 808 9.07 9.65 -12.11
C TYR A 808 9.21 9.19 -10.66
N THR A 809 8.33 8.31 -10.17
CA THR A 809 8.55 7.55 -8.93
C THR A 809 8.79 6.08 -9.24
N PRO A 810 9.82 5.43 -8.64
CA PRO A 810 10.10 4.01 -8.87
C PRO A 810 8.91 3.12 -8.56
N GLY A 811 8.87 1.90 -9.11
CA GLY A 811 7.72 1.00 -8.97
C GLY A 811 6.92 0.85 -10.27
N ASN A 812 7.51 1.07 -11.45
CA ASN A 812 6.81 0.90 -12.72
C ASN A 812 6.79 -0.57 -13.15
N ASP A 813 5.66 -1.11 -13.60
CA ASP A 813 5.65 -2.49 -14.11
C ASP A 813 6.47 -2.61 -15.42
N PRO A 814 7.46 -3.52 -15.53
CA PRO A 814 8.15 -3.81 -16.79
C PRO A 814 7.24 -4.31 -17.91
N GLU A 815 6.04 -4.83 -17.60
CA GLU A 815 5.00 -5.18 -18.59
C GLU A 815 4.21 -3.94 -19.05
N THR A 816 4.25 -2.81 -18.32
CA THR A 816 3.69 -1.49 -18.73
C THR A 816 4.74 -0.36 -18.70
N PRO A 817 5.83 -0.47 -19.51
CA PRO A 817 6.95 0.46 -19.47
C PRO A 817 6.57 1.88 -19.90
N ARG A 818 7.32 2.87 -19.38
CA ARG A 818 7.04 4.30 -19.58
C ARG A 818 7.22 4.73 -21.05
N PRO A 819 6.25 5.46 -21.64
CA PRO A 819 6.43 6.07 -22.96
C PRO A 819 7.61 7.08 -22.97
N PRO A 820 8.36 7.21 -24.09
CA PRO A 820 7.87 7.00 -25.46
C PRO A 820 8.26 5.67 -26.14
N HIS A 821 7.27 4.98 -26.71
CA HIS A 821 7.47 3.87 -27.67
C HIS A 821 7.77 4.36 -29.10
N THR A 822 8.52 5.44 -29.26
CA THR A 822 9.01 5.86 -30.59
C THR A 822 10.17 4.95 -31.03
N PRO A 823 10.21 4.47 -32.28
CA PRO A 823 11.39 3.74 -32.79
C PRO A 823 12.67 4.57 -32.64
N GLY A 824 13.60 4.10 -31.81
CA GLY A 824 14.82 4.84 -31.46
C GLY A 824 14.72 5.80 -30.26
N GLY A 825 13.60 5.78 -29.51
CA GLY A 825 13.51 6.41 -28.18
C GLY A 825 13.96 5.44 -27.09
N GLU A 826 14.83 5.88 -26.19
CA GLU A 826 15.23 5.13 -25.00
C GLU A 826 14.17 5.26 -23.89
N ASN A 827 13.94 4.19 -23.12
CA ASN A 827 13.14 4.27 -21.90
C ASN A 827 13.86 5.21 -20.91
N PRO A 828 13.22 6.29 -20.41
CA PRO A 828 13.85 7.24 -19.48
C PRO A 828 14.24 6.62 -18.14
N THR A 829 13.64 5.48 -17.78
CA THR A 829 13.90 4.74 -16.54
C THR A 829 14.07 3.25 -16.89
N PRO A 830 15.21 2.86 -17.49
CA PRO A 830 15.39 1.53 -18.09
C PRO A 830 15.58 0.39 -17.08
N ASP A 831 15.93 0.73 -15.83
CA ASP A 831 16.11 -0.18 -14.71
C ASP A 831 14.92 -0.17 -13.71
N ASP A 832 13.90 0.66 -13.94
CA ASP A 832 12.72 0.80 -13.05
C ASP A 832 11.75 -0.37 -13.23
N ASN A 833 11.47 -1.06 -12.12
CA ASN A 833 10.56 -2.21 -12.04
C ASN A 833 9.64 -2.10 -10.80
N LEU A 834 8.91 -3.17 -10.44
CA LEU A 834 8.05 -3.22 -9.26
C LEU A 834 8.79 -3.58 -7.96
N ILE A 835 8.82 -2.63 -7.01
CA ILE A 835 9.36 -2.79 -5.66
C ILE A 835 8.68 -3.97 -4.93
N LYS A 836 9.39 -5.09 -4.81
CA LYS A 836 8.89 -6.38 -4.30
C LYS A 836 9.99 -7.06 -3.45
N PRO A 837 10.15 -6.70 -2.17
CA PRO A 837 10.88 -7.53 -1.20
C PRO A 837 10.35 -8.98 -1.21
N LYS A 838 11.25 -9.95 -1.11
CA LYS A 838 10.93 -11.38 -1.31
C LYS A 838 11.41 -12.21 -0.12
N LYS A 839 10.72 -13.31 0.16
CA LYS A 839 11.10 -14.26 1.21
C LYS A 839 10.85 -15.68 0.74
N ASP A 840 11.81 -16.57 0.98
CA ASP A 840 11.64 -18.01 0.87
C ASP A 840 12.16 -18.69 2.16
N VAL A 841 11.77 -19.94 2.36
CA VAL A 841 12.25 -20.80 3.45
C VAL A 841 12.81 -22.07 2.83
N VAL A 842 14.07 -22.41 3.13
CA VAL A 842 14.84 -23.41 2.38
C VAL A 842 15.41 -24.54 3.24
N ASP A 843 15.62 -25.69 2.60
CA ASP A 843 16.28 -26.84 3.21
C ASP A 843 17.82 -26.74 3.25
N GLU A 844 18.47 -27.74 3.84
CA GLU A 844 19.94 -27.89 3.95
C GLU A 844 20.70 -27.85 2.59
N LYS A 845 19.98 -27.81 1.45
CA LYS A 845 20.52 -27.82 0.09
C LYS A 845 20.06 -26.59 -0.72
N GLY A 846 19.32 -25.66 -0.11
CA GLY A 846 18.83 -24.44 -0.75
C GLY A 846 17.55 -24.60 -1.59
N ASN A 847 16.79 -25.69 -1.42
CA ASN A 847 15.50 -25.85 -2.10
C ASN A 847 14.37 -25.25 -1.25
N SER A 848 13.43 -24.55 -1.87
CA SER A 848 12.22 -24.07 -1.17
C SER A 848 11.46 -25.21 -0.48
N ILE A 849 11.11 -24.96 0.78
CA ILE A 849 10.19 -25.76 1.59
C ILE A 849 8.96 -24.95 2.00
N ASN A 850 8.69 -23.83 1.33
CA ASN A 850 7.49 -23.02 1.55
C ASN A 850 6.21 -23.84 1.28
N GLY A 851 5.21 -23.72 2.15
CA GLY A 851 3.97 -24.51 2.14
C GLY A 851 4.13 -25.99 2.51
N GLN A 852 5.33 -26.46 2.83
CA GLN A 852 5.60 -27.87 3.17
C GLN A 852 5.60 -28.09 4.69
N SER A 853 5.31 -29.31 5.11
CA SER A 853 5.33 -29.68 6.53
C SER A 853 6.76 -29.87 7.08
N VAL A 854 6.99 -29.42 8.31
CA VAL A 854 8.28 -29.49 9.03
C VAL A 854 8.12 -30.22 10.36
N LEU A 855 9.21 -30.67 10.98
CA LEU A 855 9.16 -31.29 12.32
C LEU A 855 9.41 -30.24 13.42
N PRO A 856 8.92 -30.44 14.66
CA PRO A 856 9.13 -29.48 15.76
C PRO A 856 10.59 -29.13 16.05
N ASN A 857 11.55 -30.03 15.79
CA ASN A 857 12.98 -29.75 15.94
C ASN A 857 13.67 -29.15 14.69
N THR A 858 12.91 -28.71 13.68
CA THR A 858 13.47 -28.14 12.44
C THR A 858 14.04 -26.75 12.69
N VAL A 859 15.22 -26.48 12.14
CA VAL A 859 15.75 -25.11 12.00
C VAL A 859 15.23 -24.55 10.67
N LEU A 860 14.43 -23.50 10.74
CA LEU A 860 13.86 -22.81 9.58
C LEU A 860 14.90 -21.82 9.06
N ASN A 861 15.34 -21.99 7.80
CA ASN A 861 16.34 -21.12 7.18
C ASN A 861 15.63 -20.26 6.15
N TYR A 862 15.47 -18.97 6.45
CA TYR A 862 14.88 -18.00 5.53
C TYR A 862 15.96 -17.37 4.67
N VAL A 863 15.67 -17.24 3.38
CA VAL A 863 16.39 -16.40 2.43
C VAL A 863 15.48 -15.23 2.11
N ALA A 864 15.89 -14.01 2.45
CA ALA A 864 15.03 -12.84 2.38
C ALA A 864 15.74 -11.67 1.70
N GLU A 865 15.03 -10.95 0.84
CA GLU A 865 15.57 -9.97 -0.10
C GLU A 865 15.00 -8.58 0.20
N GLN A 866 15.88 -7.58 0.18
CA GLN A 866 15.53 -6.15 0.15
C GLN A 866 15.84 -5.61 -1.24
N ASP A 867 14.81 -5.14 -1.92
CA ASP A 867 14.71 -4.97 -3.37
C ASP A 867 15.04 -3.52 -3.75
N PHE A 868 16.16 -3.31 -4.43
CA PHE A 868 16.73 -1.98 -4.70
C PHE A 868 17.03 -1.70 -6.17
N ASP A 869 17.04 -2.69 -7.07
CA ASP A 869 17.42 -2.50 -8.48
C ASP A 869 16.65 -1.36 -9.18
N GLN A 870 15.36 -1.20 -8.88
CA GLN A 870 14.50 -0.11 -9.37
C GLN A 870 14.90 1.31 -8.89
N TYR A 871 15.71 1.42 -7.83
CA TYR A 871 16.24 2.70 -7.32
C TYR A 871 17.54 3.14 -7.98
N LYS A 872 18.06 2.36 -8.95
CA LYS A 872 19.26 2.68 -9.71
C LYS A 872 19.16 4.04 -10.41
N GLY A 873 20.05 4.96 -10.06
CA GLY A 873 20.08 6.32 -10.59
C GLY A 873 19.02 7.28 -10.02
N ILE A 874 18.29 6.90 -8.96
CA ILE A 874 17.35 7.79 -8.26
C ILE A 874 18.03 9.05 -7.73
N VAL A 875 17.30 10.17 -7.67
CA VAL A 875 17.73 11.45 -7.10
C VAL A 875 16.83 11.82 -5.92
N ALA A 876 17.28 11.50 -4.71
CA ALA A 876 16.59 11.82 -3.47
C ALA A 876 17.10 13.15 -2.85
N SER A 877 16.29 13.81 -2.02
CA SER A 877 16.77 14.91 -1.16
C SER A 877 17.41 14.38 0.12
N GLN A 878 18.24 15.20 0.79
CA GLN A 878 18.83 14.87 2.08
C GLN A 878 17.77 14.55 3.15
N ASN A 879 16.62 15.22 3.11
CA ASN A 879 15.46 14.91 3.97
C ASN A 879 14.91 13.50 3.69
N ALA A 880 14.69 13.17 2.41
CA ALA A 880 14.21 11.85 2.00
C ALA A 880 15.22 10.73 2.37
N ILE A 881 16.52 10.96 2.20
CA ILE A 881 17.59 10.04 2.61
C ILE A 881 17.63 9.90 4.15
N GLY A 882 17.44 11.00 4.88
CA GLY A 882 17.44 11.04 6.36
C GLY A 882 16.29 10.29 7.05
N LYS A 883 15.25 9.91 6.29
CA LYS A 883 14.22 8.94 6.72
C LYS A 883 14.75 7.50 6.78
N GLY A 884 15.84 7.19 6.07
CA GLY A 884 16.56 5.92 6.19
C GLY A 884 16.07 4.78 5.29
N PHE A 885 16.72 3.64 5.49
CA PHE A 885 16.49 2.36 4.83
C PHE A 885 16.42 1.28 5.91
N LEU A 886 15.24 0.67 6.06
CA LEU A 886 14.90 -0.24 7.13
C LEU A 886 14.41 -1.57 6.54
N TYR A 887 14.62 -2.66 7.29
CA TYR A 887 14.11 -3.98 6.94
C TYR A 887 13.55 -4.68 8.17
N VAL A 888 12.41 -5.35 8.00
CA VAL A 888 11.68 -6.03 9.06
C VAL A 888 11.55 -7.52 8.74
N ASP A 889 11.81 -8.39 9.73
CA ASP A 889 11.46 -9.82 9.72
C ASP A 889 10.33 -10.03 10.72
N ASP A 890 9.11 -10.21 10.20
CA ASP A 890 7.84 -10.26 10.92
C ASP A 890 7.41 -11.74 11.05
N TYR A 891 7.98 -12.40 12.06
CA TYR A 891 7.82 -13.82 12.30
C TYR A 891 6.67 -14.09 13.27
N LEU A 892 5.96 -15.20 13.09
CA LEU A 892 4.91 -15.60 14.04
C LEU A 892 5.52 -15.95 15.40
N ASP A 893 5.46 -15.01 16.34
CA ASP A 893 6.07 -15.16 17.67
C ASP A 893 5.48 -16.33 18.48
N GLU A 894 4.21 -16.68 18.33
CA GLU A 894 3.60 -17.89 18.93
C GLU A 894 4.33 -19.18 18.49
N ALA A 895 4.88 -19.20 17.28
CA ALA A 895 5.46 -20.38 16.64
C ALA A 895 7.00 -20.41 16.61
N ILE A 896 7.65 -19.24 16.55
CA ILE A 896 9.09 -19.10 16.34
C ILE A 896 9.75 -18.55 17.61
N ASP A 897 10.85 -19.17 18.01
CA ASP A 897 11.70 -18.65 19.09
C ASP A 897 12.55 -17.51 18.53
N GLY A 898 12.08 -16.27 18.67
CA GLY A 898 12.80 -15.07 18.26
C GLY A 898 14.23 -15.03 18.79
N THR A 899 14.44 -15.43 20.05
CA THR A 899 15.76 -15.44 20.70
C THR A 899 16.74 -16.46 20.11
N SER A 900 16.26 -17.37 19.25
CA SER A 900 17.08 -18.36 18.56
C SER A 900 17.71 -17.88 17.24
N LEU A 901 17.43 -16.64 16.81
CA LEU A 901 17.92 -16.10 15.52
C LEU A 901 19.45 -16.27 15.37
N VAL A 902 19.84 -16.87 14.25
CA VAL A 902 21.21 -16.84 13.74
C VAL A 902 21.22 -16.11 12.39
N VAL A 903 21.88 -14.95 12.35
CA VAL A 903 22.12 -14.22 11.10
C VAL A 903 23.36 -14.79 10.40
N ASN A 904 23.13 -15.70 9.45
CA ASN A 904 24.20 -16.40 8.73
C ASN A 904 24.97 -15.45 7.81
N SER A 905 24.26 -14.61 7.05
CA SER A 905 24.83 -13.53 6.24
C SER A 905 23.83 -12.39 6.03
N ILE A 906 24.35 -11.19 5.77
CA ILE A 906 23.62 -10.12 5.09
C ILE A 906 24.56 -9.57 4.02
N THR A 907 24.21 -9.75 2.75
CA THR A 907 25.12 -9.56 1.61
C THR A 907 24.44 -8.76 0.51
N ALA A 908 25.13 -7.76 -0.03
CA ALA A 908 24.66 -7.02 -1.21
C ALA A 908 24.88 -7.83 -2.50
N ALA A 909 24.11 -7.52 -3.55
CA ALA A 909 24.16 -8.20 -4.85
C ALA A 909 25.55 -8.18 -5.54
N ASN A 910 26.44 -7.26 -5.15
CA ASN A 910 27.83 -7.20 -5.62
C ASN A 910 28.78 -8.17 -4.88
N GLY A 911 28.34 -8.80 -3.80
CA GLY A 911 29.10 -9.71 -2.95
C GLY A 911 29.63 -9.11 -1.63
N ASP A 912 29.37 -7.83 -1.34
CA ASP A 912 29.82 -7.19 -0.09
C ASP A 912 29.05 -7.72 1.14
N ASP A 913 29.76 -7.99 2.23
CA ASP A 913 29.17 -8.30 3.55
C ASP A 913 28.80 -6.98 4.25
N VAL A 914 27.51 -6.69 4.30
CA VAL A 914 26.96 -5.40 4.77
C VAL A 914 26.43 -5.46 6.21
N ARG A 915 26.63 -6.58 6.93
CA ARG A 915 26.10 -6.78 8.30
C ARG A 915 26.42 -5.64 9.25
N GLU A 916 27.67 -5.16 9.22
CA GLU A 916 28.14 -4.08 10.11
C GLU A 916 27.54 -2.70 9.79
N LEU A 917 26.88 -2.52 8.64
CA LEU A 917 26.24 -1.27 8.23
C LEU A 917 24.84 -1.07 8.84
N PHE A 918 24.27 -2.11 9.45
CA PHE A 918 22.96 -2.06 10.11
C PHE A 918 23.08 -2.12 11.63
N ASP A 919 22.23 -1.38 12.34
CA ASP A 919 21.84 -1.73 13.71
C ASP A 919 20.73 -2.77 13.65
N MET A 920 20.88 -3.87 14.40
CA MET A 920 19.90 -4.94 14.51
C MET A 920 19.18 -4.83 15.86
N ILE A 921 17.86 -4.76 15.83
CA ILE A 921 16.99 -4.59 17.00
C ILE A 921 16.00 -5.75 17.04
N HIS A 922 15.97 -6.50 18.14
CA HIS A 922 14.89 -7.44 18.44
C HIS A 922 13.79 -6.65 19.16
N VAL A 923 12.67 -6.44 18.47
CA VAL A 923 11.55 -5.64 18.96
C VAL A 923 10.51 -6.57 19.57
N LEU A 924 10.35 -6.51 20.90
CA LEU A 924 9.39 -7.37 21.63
C LEU A 924 7.97 -6.77 21.71
N SER A 925 7.86 -5.47 21.46
CA SER A 925 6.62 -4.72 21.19
C SER A 925 6.98 -3.44 20.47
N LYS A 926 6.11 -2.90 19.62
CA LYS A 926 6.28 -1.58 18.98
C LYS A 926 6.57 -0.49 20.02
N ASP A 927 5.94 -0.57 21.20
CA ASP A 927 6.12 0.36 22.31
C ASP A 927 7.55 0.42 22.88
N SER A 928 8.40 -0.56 22.55
CA SER A 928 9.80 -0.65 23.01
C SER A 928 10.81 0.03 22.07
N LEU A 929 10.40 0.43 20.87
CA LEU A 929 11.20 1.26 19.97
C LEU A 929 11.26 2.72 20.47
N ASP A 930 12.25 3.48 20.03
CA ASP A 930 12.25 4.93 20.23
C ASP A 930 11.18 5.63 19.39
N GLU A 931 10.77 6.82 19.81
CA GLU A 931 9.70 7.61 19.17
C GLU A 931 9.93 7.86 17.67
N LYS A 932 11.19 7.98 17.21
CA LYS A 932 11.49 8.19 15.79
C LYS A 932 11.26 6.90 14.99
N LEU A 933 11.71 5.74 15.50
CA LEU A 933 11.46 4.46 14.84
C LEU A 933 9.99 4.03 14.92
N GLN A 934 9.28 4.32 16.01
CA GLN A 934 7.82 4.14 16.10
C GLN A 934 7.09 4.96 15.02
N ALA A 935 7.36 6.27 14.95
CA ALA A 935 6.75 7.16 13.96
C ALA A 935 7.11 6.75 12.53
N LEU A 936 8.36 6.37 12.26
CA LEU A 936 8.79 5.96 10.92
C LEU A 936 8.14 4.64 10.46
N ILE A 937 7.94 3.67 11.36
CA ILE A 937 7.17 2.45 11.05
C ILE A 937 5.71 2.82 10.76
N GLN A 938 5.09 3.65 11.60
CA GLN A 938 3.72 4.12 11.39
C GLN A 938 3.55 4.85 10.05
N ASP A 939 4.35 5.89 9.79
CA ASP A 939 4.34 6.72 8.57
C ASP A 939 4.75 5.98 7.30
N SER A 940 5.26 4.75 7.40
CA SER A 940 5.53 3.87 6.26
C SER A 940 4.34 3.01 5.84
N GLY A 941 3.33 2.88 6.72
CA GLY A 941 2.13 2.08 6.47
C GLY A 941 2.29 0.56 6.70
N ILE A 942 3.46 0.09 7.15
CA ILE A 942 3.64 -1.31 7.57
C ILE A 942 3.08 -1.53 8.98
N SER A 943 2.66 -2.75 9.29
CA SER A 943 2.23 -3.11 10.64
C SER A 943 2.63 -4.54 11.00
N PRO A 944 3.90 -4.78 11.39
CA PRO A 944 4.33 -6.05 11.97
C PRO A 944 3.54 -6.41 13.24
N VAL A 945 3.50 -7.68 13.62
CA VAL A 945 2.59 -8.22 14.63
C VAL A 945 3.35 -9.00 15.71
N GLY A 946 3.27 -8.53 16.96
CA GLY A 946 3.95 -9.18 18.08
C GLY A 946 5.46 -8.84 18.11
N GLU A 947 6.28 -9.85 18.38
CA GLU A 947 7.74 -9.74 18.25
C GLU A 947 8.20 -9.68 16.79
N PHE A 948 9.15 -8.80 16.45
CA PHE A 948 9.79 -8.76 15.12
C PHE A 948 11.27 -8.37 15.20
N TYR A 949 12.04 -8.64 14.14
CA TYR A 949 13.39 -8.09 13.99
C TYR A 949 13.40 -6.89 13.06
N LEU A 950 14.14 -5.85 13.43
CA LEU A 950 14.34 -4.63 12.65
C LEU A 950 15.84 -4.41 12.39
N TRP A 951 16.19 -4.15 11.13
CA TRP A 951 17.51 -3.65 10.72
C TRP A 951 17.38 -2.21 10.25
N VAL A 952 18.21 -1.32 10.79
CA VAL A 952 18.25 0.12 10.45
C VAL A 952 19.63 0.47 9.88
N ALA A 953 19.71 1.07 8.69
CA ALA A 953 20.99 1.52 8.14
C ALA A 953 21.61 2.64 9.00
N LYS A 954 22.82 2.40 9.55
CA LYS A 954 23.53 3.29 10.49
C LYS A 954 23.88 4.67 9.92
N ASP A 955 24.28 4.68 8.65
CA ASP A 955 24.56 5.89 7.87
C ASP A 955 23.73 5.83 6.58
N PRO A 956 22.53 6.43 6.57
CA PRO A 956 21.68 6.45 5.39
C PRO A 956 22.32 7.11 4.17
N GLU A 957 23.20 8.10 4.33
CA GLU A 957 23.78 8.80 3.17
C GLU A 957 24.89 7.97 2.50
N ALA A 958 25.73 7.30 3.30
CA ALA A 958 26.70 6.34 2.79
C ALA A 958 26.02 5.11 2.18
N PHE A 959 25.01 4.55 2.86
CA PHE A 959 24.28 3.38 2.39
C PHE A 959 23.50 3.66 1.08
N TYR A 960 22.86 4.84 0.99
CA TYR A 960 22.19 5.31 -0.22
C TYR A 960 23.14 5.35 -1.42
N LYS A 961 24.31 5.98 -1.28
CA LYS A 961 25.29 6.13 -2.37
C LYS A 961 25.92 4.80 -2.80
N ALA A 962 26.11 3.88 -1.85
CA ALA A 962 26.80 2.61 -2.08
C ALA A 962 25.90 1.51 -2.67
N TYR A 963 24.64 1.41 -2.26
CA TYR A 963 23.76 0.30 -2.63
C TYR A 963 22.46 0.76 -3.31
N VAL A 964 21.69 1.64 -2.65
CA VAL A 964 20.34 2.04 -3.10
C VAL A 964 20.39 2.76 -4.45
N GLN A 965 21.24 3.79 -4.59
CA GLN A 965 21.39 4.53 -5.85
C GLN A 965 22.09 3.72 -6.95
N GLN A 966 22.76 2.61 -6.60
CA GLN A 966 23.41 1.71 -7.56
C GLN A 966 22.47 0.59 -8.06
N GLY A 967 21.35 0.36 -7.37
CA GLY A 967 20.48 -0.78 -7.63
C GLY A 967 21.10 -2.11 -7.21
N LEU A 968 21.51 -2.22 -5.94
CA LEU A 968 22.16 -3.42 -5.40
C LEU A 968 21.37 -4.00 -4.21
N ASP A 969 20.56 -5.01 -4.50
CA ASP A 969 19.69 -5.70 -3.53
C ASP A 969 20.47 -6.31 -2.35
N ILE A 970 19.82 -6.44 -1.20
CA ILE A 970 20.43 -7.00 0.02
C ILE A 970 19.76 -8.31 0.42
N THR A 971 20.47 -9.42 0.26
CA THR A 971 20.03 -10.76 0.70
C THR A 971 20.43 -11.02 2.15
N ARG A 972 19.46 -11.47 2.96
CA ARG A 972 19.59 -11.89 4.36
C ARG A 972 19.36 -13.40 4.46
N ASN A 973 20.29 -14.12 5.08
CA ASN A 973 20.13 -15.54 5.41
C ASN A 973 19.94 -15.70 6.92
N LEU A 974 18.72 -16.02 7.35
CA LEU A 974 18.27 -15.96 8.75
C LEU A 974 17.77 -17.34 9.21
N SER A 975 18.36 -17.92 10.24
CA SER A 975 17.93 -19.22 10.79
C SER A 975 17.23 -19.05 12.14
N PHE A 976 16.06 -19.67 12.30
CA PHE A 976 15.29 -19.71 13.55
C PHE A 976 14.94 -21.14 13.96
N LYS A 977 14.58 -21.33 15.23
CA LYS A 977 13.96 -22.55 15.76
C LYS A 977 12.46 -22.32 15.98
N ILE A 978 11.72 -23.42 15.91
CA ILE A 978 10.31 -23.49 16.29
C ILE A 978 10.23 -23.54 17.83
N LYS A 979 9.25 -22.85 18.44
CA LYS A 979 8.98 -22.94 19.89
C LYS A 979 8.59 -24.37 20.26
N GLN A 980 9.02 -24.83 21.43
CA GLN A 980 8.74 -26.19 21.88
C GLN A 980 7.22 -26.40 22.00
N ASP A 981 6.76 -27.58 21.59
CA ASP A 981 5.36 -28.03 21.65
C ASP A 981 4.36 -27.24 20.76
N PHE A 982 4.82 -26.31 19.91
CA PHE A 982 3.99 -25.67 18.89
C PHE A 982 3.51 -26.67 17.83
N VAL A 983 2.25 -26.52 17.39
CA VAL A 983 1.58 -27.33 16.36
C VAL A 983 0.65 -26.43 15.55
N GLY A 984 0.73 -26.49 14.22
CA GLY A 984 -0.07 -25.69 13.29
C GLY A 984 0.76 -24.95 12.24
N THR A 985 0.16 -23.95 11.60
CA THR A 985 0.79 -23.13 10.57
C THR A 985 1.74 -22.09 11.19
N ILE A 986 3.02 -22.18 10.83
CA ILE A 986 3.99 -21.10 11.00
C ILE A 986 3.82 -20.11 9.84
N THR A 987 3.77 -18.83 10.14
CA THR A 987 3.93 -17.75 9.14
C THR A 987 5.19 -16.94 9.42
N ASN A 988 5.84 -16.44 8.37
CA ASN A 988 6.83 -15.38 8.49
C ASN A 988 6.75 -14.46 7.26
N GLN A 989 6.84 -13.15 7.45
CA GLN A 989 6.85 -12.14 6.39
C GLN A 989 8.12 -11.28 6.49
N THR A 990 8.40 -10.49 5.46
CA THR A 990 9.34 -9.36 5.57
C THR A 990 8.72 -8.09 5.05
N HIS A 991 9.11 -6.96 5.64
CA HIS A 991 8.75 -5.63 5.15
C HIS A 991 10.03 -4.81 4.90
N GLN A 992 9.94 -3.87 3.98
CA GLN A 992 11.02 -2.99 3.57
C GLN A 992 10.52 -1.54 3.68
N VAL A 993 11.32 -0.63 4.23
CA VAL A 993 10.93 0.78 4.37
C VAL A 993 12.06 1.69 3.91
N ASP A 994 11.86 2.36 2.78
CA ASP A 994 12.88 3.17 2.12
C ASP A 994 12.40 4.59 1.83
N PHE A 995 13.22 5.57 2.20
CA PHE A 995 12.82 6.98 2.20
C PHE A 995 11.52 7.22 3.02
N GLY A 996 11.24 6.34 3.99
CA GLY A 996 10.01 6.30 4.80
C GLY A 996 8.77 5.73 4.10
N ASN A 997 8.92 4.97 3.01
CA ASN A 997 7.82 4.33 2.30
C ASN A 997 7.86 2.81 2.50
N GLY A 998 6.75 2.19 2.94
CA GLY A 998 6.69 0.78 3.27
C GLY A 998 6.23 -0.13 2.11
N TYR A 999 6.83 -1.31 2.03
CA TYR A 999 6.52 -2.36 1.07
C TYR A 999 6.47 -3.72 1.78
N TYR A 1000 5.36 -4.45 1.61
CA TYR A 1000 5.19 -5.81 2.13
C TYR A 1000 5.78 -6.84 1.16
N GLY A 1001 6.62 -7.75 1.65
CA GLY A 1001 7.02 -8.95 0.93
C GLY A 1001 5.99 -10.08 1.03
N ASN A 1002 6.24 -11.18 0.34
CA ASN A 1002 5.37 -12.36 0.43
C ASN A 1002 5.45 -13.02 1.81
N ILE A 1003 4.33 -13.60 2.25
CA ILE A 1003 4.30 -14.48 3.43
C ILE A 1003 4.84 -15.85 3.00
N VAL A 1004 5.71 -16.45 3.82
CA VAL A 1004 6.08 -17.87 3.72
C VAL A 1004 5.43 -18.66 4.84
N THR A 1005 5.10 -19.93 4.58
CA THR A 1005 4.40 -20.79 5.54
C THR A 1005 5.03 -22.16 5.67
N ASN A 1006 4.89 -22.77 6.85
CA ASN A 1006 5.22 -24.17 7.11
C ASN A 1006 4.22 -24.80 8.07
N GLU A 1007 3.91 -26.08 7.91
CA GLU A 1007 3.00 -26.80 8.80
C GLU A 1007 3.77 -27.66 9.81
N VAL A 1008 3.57 -27.45 11.11
CA VAL A 1008 4.08 -28.33 12.17
C VAL A 1008 2.97 -29.31 12.56
N PRO A 1009 3.07 -30.60 12.20
CA PRO A 1009 2.01 -31.57 12.45
C PRO A 1009 2.08 -32.12 13.87
N GLN A 1010 0.93 -32.45 14.45
CA GLN A 1010 0.89 -33.12 15.75
C GLN A 1010 1.51 -34.53 15.65
N LEU A 1011 2.60 -34.74 16.39
CA LEU A 1011 3.24 -36.04 16.53
C LEU A 1011 2.47 -36.87 17.56
N VAL A 1012 1.75 -37.91 17.12
CA VAL A 1012 0.95 -38.79 17.98
C VAL A 1012 1.22 -40.26 17.62
N VAL A 1013 1.37 -41.12 18.63
CA VAL A 1013 1.53 -42.57 18.51
C VAL A 1013 0.74 -43.29 19.59
N HIS A 1014 0.30 -44.51 19.31
CA HIS A 1014 -0.48 -45.31 20.27
C HIS A 1014 0.15 -46.68 20.53
N LYS A 1015 -0.09 -47.22 21.72
CA LYS A 1015 0.27 -48.59 22.10
C LYS A 1015 -1.00 -49.38 22.38
N ASP A 1016 -1.05 -50.60 21.87
CA ASP A 1016 -2.07 -51.59 22.22
C ASP A 1016 -1.40 -52.90 22.65
N VAL A 1017 -2.15 -53.76 23.33
CA VAL A 1017 -1.74 -55.11 23.72
C VAL A 1017 -2.78 -56.09 23.22
N LEU A 1018 -2.36 -57.00 22.36
CA LEU A 1018 -3.24 -57.84 21.55
C LEU A 1018 -3.20 -59.31 21.98
N ASP A 1019 -4.36 -59.96 21.91
CA ASP A 1019 -4.46 -61.42 21.95
C ASP A 1019 -4.00 -62.07 20.63
N LYS A 1020 -3.96 -63.41 20.62
CA LYS A 1020 -3.62 -64.22 19.45
C LYS A 1020 -4.56 -64.07 18.24
N ASP A 1021 -5.73 -63.44 18.41
CA ASP A 1021 -6.73 -63.19 17.37
C ASP A 1021 -6.74 -61.71 16.93
N GLY A 1022 -5.75 -60.92 17.40
CA GLY A 1022 -5.54 -59.52 17.02
C GLY A 1022 -6.42 -58.51 17.74
N LYS A 1023 -7.04 -58.86 18.87
CA LYS A 1023 -7.94 -57.97 19.63
C LYS A 1023 -7.22 -57.33 20.82
N SER A 1024 -7.53 -56.06 21.09
CA SER A 1024 -7.09 -55.39 22.32
C SER A 1024 -7.55 -56.16 23.56
N ILE A 1025 -6.60 -56.40 24.46
CA ILE A 1025 -6.78 -56.93 25.81
C ILE A 1025 -6.23 -55.95 26.84
N ASN A 1026 -6.20 -54.64 26.52
CA ASN A 1026 -5.81 -53.59 27.44
C ASN A 1026 -6.80 -53.51 28.62
N ASN A 1027 -6.28 -53.38 29.84
CA ASN A 1027 -6.96 -53.60 31.13
C ASN A 1027 -7.53 -55.03 31.32
N GLY A 1028 -7.13 -55.98 30.47
CA GLY A 1028 -7.54 -57.38 30.51
C GLY A 1028 -6.66 -58.28 31.37
N THR A 1029 -7.01 -59.56 31.41
CA THR A 1029 -6.33 -60.60 32.18
C THR A 1029 -5.57 -61.55 31.25
N VAL A 1030 -4.29 -61.78 31.53
CA VAL A 1030 -3.40 -62.72 30.81
C VAL A 1030 -3.01 -63.85 31.77
N GLN A 1031 -2.83 -65.10 31.29
CA GLN A 1031 -2.35 -66.20 32.13
C GLN A 1031 -0.84 -66.37 32.02
N ILE A 1032 -0.21 -66.91 33.07
CA ILE A 1032 1.21 -67.29 33.00
C ILE A 1032 1.38 -68.41 31.97
N GLY A 1033 2.22 -68.17 30.97
CA GLY A 1033 2.48 -69.05 29.84
C GLY A 1033 1.91 -68.55 28.51
N ASP A 1034 0.94 -67.62 28.53
CA ASP A 1034 0.32 -67.07 27.32
C ASP A 1034 1.30 -66.22 26.50
N LEU A 1035 1.04 -66.15 25.19
CA LEU A 1035 1.66 -65.18 24.28
C LEU A 1035 0.72 -63.99 24.08
N VAL A 1036 1.27 -62.78 24.18
CA VAL A 1036 0.58 -61.53 23.86
C VAL A 1036 1.47 -60.67 22.96
N THR A 1037 0.87 -59.82 22.13
CA THR A 1037 1.61 -58.97 21.18
C THR A 1037 1.37 -57.50 21.47
N TYR A 1038 2.41 -56.77 21.85
CA TYR A 1038 2.36 -55.32 21.93
C TYR A 1038 2.40 -54.73 20.53
N LYS A 1039 1.36 -53.99 20.14
CA LYS A 1039 1.36 -53.16 18.93
C LYS A 1039 1.89 -51.77 19.27
N LEU A 1040 2.92 -51.35 18.56
CA LEU A 1040 3.52 -50.02 18.59
C LEU A 1040 3.07 -49.30 17.32
N GLU A 1041 2.06 -48.45 17.42
CA GLU A 1041 1.43 -47.79 16.27
C GLU A 1041 2.19 -46.53 15.86
N GLY A 1042 3.06 -46.65 14.85
CA GLY A 1042 3.97 -45.56 14.47
C GLY A 1042 3.28 -44.38 13.82
N TRP A 1043 3.83 -43.17 13.97
CA TRP A 1043 3.31 -41.96 13.36
C TRP A 1043 3.45 -42.00 11.84
N VAL A 1044 2.47 -41.46 11.11
CA VAL A 1044 2.54 -41.34 9.64
C VAL A 1044 3.18 -40.01 9.30
N ILE A 1045 4.42 -40.08 8.81
CA ILE A 1045 5.10 -38.98 8.15
C ILE A 1045 4.31 -38.61 6.88
N PRO A 1046 3.87 -37.35 6.73
CA PRO A 1046 3.09 -36.93 5.58
C PRO A 1046 3.92 -36.84 4.28
N ALA A 1047 3.20 -36.91 3.15
CA ALA A 1047 3.66 -36.41 1.87
C ALA A 1047 3.66 -34.86 1.85
N GLY A 1048 4.48 -34.24 1.02
CA GLY A 1048 4.61 -32.77 0.96
C GLY A 1048 5.34 -32.18 2.16
N ARG A 1049 6.43 -32.86 2.59
CA ARG A 1049 7.27 -32.44 3.72
C ARG A 1049 8.56 -31.76 3.26
N GLY A 1050 9.04 -30.80 4.03
CA GLY A 1050 10.30 -30.07 3.80
C GLY A 1050 11.57 -30.82 4.22
N TYR A 1051 11.47 -32.08 4.64
CA TYR A 1051 12.58 -32.83 5.23
C TYR A 1051 12.74 -34.24 4.68
N ASP A 1052 13.99 -34.68 4.58
CA ASP A 1052 14.35 -36.05 4.28
C ASP A 1052 14.22 -36.91 5.55
N ILE A 1053 13.89 -38.20 5.41
CA ILE A 1053 13.76 -39.09 6.57
C ILE A 1053 15.14 -39.66 6.92
N LYS A 1054 15.70 -39.20 8.04
CA LYS A 1054 17.02 -39.58 8.57
C LYS A 1054 16.91 -40.63 9.70
N GLU A 1055 15.81 -40.63 10.46
CA GLU A 1055 15.54 -41.63 11.50
C GLU A 1055 14.04 -41.96 11.59
N TYR A 1056 13.74 -43.26 11.69
CA TYR A 1056 12.47 -43.80 12.20
C TYR A 1056 12.81 -45.00 13.10
N ARG A 1057 12.51 -44.92 14.40
CA ARG A 1057 12.93 -45.91 15.40
C ARG A 1057 11.92 -46.06 16.53
N PHE A 1058 11.60 -47.30 16.91
CA PHE A 1058 10.85 -47.60 18.13
C PHE A 1058 11.82 -47.96 19.26
N VAL A 1059 11.57 -47.44 20.45
CA VAL A 1059 12.23 -47.82 21.71
C VAL A 1059 11.16 -48.23 22.72
N ASP A 1060 11.28 -49.42 23.28
CA ASP A 1060 10.31 -50.02 24.20
C ASP A 1060 11.07 -50.57 25.43
N LEU A 1061 10.52 -50.43 26.63
CA LEU A 1061 11.12 -50.92 27.87
C LEU A 1061 10.20 -51.97 28.48
N LEU A 1062 10.30 -53.19 27.95
CA LEU A 1062 9.49 -54.32 28.38
C LEU A 1062 9.73 -54.60 29.88
N GLN A 1063 8.65 -54.92 30.60
CA GLN A 1063 8.68 -55.37 31.98
C GLN A 1063 9.23 -56.81 32.04
N HIS A 1064 10.53 -56.98 31.77
CA HIS A 1064 11.21 -58.27 31.56
C HIS A 1064 11.17 -59.25 32.76
N SER A 1065 10.74 -58.78 33.93
CA SER A 1065 10.41 -59.62 35.08
C SER A 1065 9.10 -60.40 34.92
N HIS A 1066 8.25 -59.98 33.98
CA HIS A 1066 6.93 -60.54 33.68
C HIS A 1066 6.76 -60.93 32.21
N ASP A 1067 7.45 -60.28 31.27
CA ASP A 1067 7.36 -60.53 29.83
C ASP A 1067 8.69 -60.96 29.21
N ASP A 1068 8.75 -62.20 28.72
CA ASP A 1068 9.89 -62.77 27.99
C ASP A 1068 9.73 -62.51 26.48
N TYR A 1069 10.63 -61.72 25.89
CA TYR A 1069 10.60 -61.35 24.46
C TYR A 1069 10.80 -62.58 23.54
N GLN A 1070 9.89 -62.78 22.58
CA GLN A 1070 9.97 -63.89 21.62
C GLN A 1070 10.37 -63.41 20.21
N SER A 1071 9.70 -62.39 19.69
CA SER A 1071 9.87 -61.92 18.30
C SER A 1071 9.34 -60.51 18.07
N VAL A 1072 9.76 -59.87 16.96
CA VAL A 1072 9.10 -58.69 16.41
C VAL A 1072 8.82 -58.86 14.91
N VAL A 1073 7.73 -58.29 14.44
CA VAL A 1073 7.45 -58.01 13.03
C VAL A 1073 7.21 -56.51 12.87
N ILE A 1074 7.67 -55.91 11.77
CA ILE A 1074 7.43 -54.50 11.42
C ILE A 1074 6.62 -54.46 10.13
N GLU A 1075 5.43 -53.88 10.13
CA GLU A 1075 4.56 -53.79 8.94
C GLU A 1075 4.51 -52.35 8.40
N ALA A 1076 4.38 -52.19 7.08
CA ALA A 1076 4.07 -50.89 6.48
C ALA A 1076 2.67 -50.41 6.91
N LYS A 1077 2.55 -49.16 7.38
CA LYS A 1077 1.28 -48.58 7.85
C LYS A 1077 0.47 -47.92 6.72
N VAL A 1078 1.14 -47.55 5.63
CA VAL A 1078 0.62 -46.86 4.45
C VAL A 1078 1.25 -47.45 3.18
N ASP A 1079 0.61 -47.24 2.03
CA ASP A 1079 1.18 -47.54 0.71
C ASP A 1079 2.20 -46.45 0.32
N PHE A 1080 3.35 -46.83 -0.26
CA PHE A 1080 4.33 -45.90 -0.82
C PHE A 1080 5.18 -46.54 -1.92
N THR A 1081 5.76 -45.72 -2.81
CA THR A 1081 6.55 -46.16 -3.96
C THR A 1081 7.99 -45.66 -3.86
N LEU A 1082 8.97 -46.56 -4.02
CA LEU A 1082 10.38 -46.20 -4.08
C LEU A 1082 10.78 -45.71 -5.50
N PRO A 1083 11.82 -44.86 -5.65
CA PRO A 1083 12.27 -44.31 -6.95
C PRO A 1083 12.62 -45.33 -8.04
N ASN A 1084 12.82 -46.61 -7.68
CA ASN A 1084 13.02 -47.71 -8.63
C ASN A 1084 11.71 -48.34 -9.15
N GLY A 1085 10.55 -47.79 -8.78
CA GLY A 1085 9.21 -48.31 -9.13
C GLY A 1085 8.70 -49.42 -8.21
N THR A 1086 9.40 -49.77 -7.12
CA THR A 1086 8.93 -50.75 -6.14
C THR A 1086 7.82 -50.15 -5.30
N VAL A 1087 6.60 -50.68 -5.43
CA VAL A 1087 5.47 -50.35 -4.57
C VAL A 1087 5.50 -51.24 -3.32
N ILE A 1088 5.53 -50.61 -2.15
CA ILE A 1088 5.30 -51.22 -0.85
C ILE A 1088 3.87 -50.89 -0.43
N LYS A 1089 3.12 -51.89 0.03
CA LYS A 1089 1.73 -51.76 0.45
C LYS A 1089 1.59 -51.85 1.96
N LYS A 1090 0.53 -51.23 2.48
CA LYS A 1090 0.09 -51.39 3.85
C LYS A 1090 -0.06 -52.88 4.21
N GLY A 1091 0.63 -53.31 5.27
CA GLY A 1091 0.71 -54.70 5.72
C GLY A 1091 1.89 -55.51 5.17
N ASP A 1092 2.70 -54.97 4.26
CA ASP A 1092 3.93 -55.63 3.82
C ASP A 1092 4.99 -55.61 4.95
N ASP A 1093 5.72 -56.73 5.12
CA ASP A 1093 6.76 -56.89 6.14
C ASP A 1093 8.04 -56.09 5.80
N LEU A 1094 8.33 -55.10 6.64
CA LEU A 1094 9.48 -54.21 6.56
C LEU A 1094 10.65 -54.61 7.45
N SER A 1095 10.56 -55.71 8.20
CA SER A 1095 11.58 -56.11 9.19
C SER A 1095 12.98 -56.29 8.58
N SER A 1096 13.07 -56.63 7.29
CA SER A 1096 14.35 -56.72 6.57
C SER A 1096 15.06 -55.36 6.39
N TYR A 1097 14.31 -54.25 6.41
CA TYR A 1097 14.82 -52.88 6.34
C TYR A 1097 15.15 -52.28 7.71
N THR A 1098 14.93 -53.02 8.80
CA THR A 1098 15.27 -52.59 10.17
C THR A 1098 16.48 -53.30 10.75
N GLU A 1099 16.95 -52.79 11.89
CA GLU A 1099 17.95 -53.40 12.77
C GLU A 1099 17.39 -53.40 14.19
N THR A 1100 17.27 -54.59 14.78
CA THR A 1100 16.59 -54.82 16.07
C THR A 1100 17.61 -55.27 17.12
N VAL A 1101 17.55 -54.68 18.31
CA VAL A 1101 18.35 -55.03 19.48
C VAL A 1101 17.43 -55.20 20.69
N TYR A 1102 17.55 -56.32 21.40
CA TYR A 1102 16.89 -56.55 22.69
C TYR A 1102 17.92 -56.87 23.77
N ASN A 1103 17.85 -56.16 24.90
CA ASN A 1103 18.69 -56.42 26.07
C ASN A 1103 17.87 -57.11 27.16
N ALA A 1104 17.99 -58.44 27.25
CA ALA A 1104 17.32 -59.28 28.24
C ALA A 1104 17.68 -58.97 29.71
N GLN A 1105 18.73 -58.18 29.98
CA GLN A 1105 19.10 -57.77 31.35
C GLN A 1105 18.36 -56.50 31.82
N THR A 1106 17.78 -55.73 30.89
CA THR A 1106 17.07 -54.49 31.19
C THR A 1106 15.63 -54.48 30.68
N GLY A 1107 15.28 -55.36 29.75
CA GLY A 1107 14.01 -55.34 29.02
C GLY A 1107 13.98 -54.32 27.88
N LYS A 1108 15.06 -53.57 27.64
CA LYS A 1108 15.08 -52.57 26.58
C LYS A 1108 15.10 -53.25 25.20
N PHE A 1109 14.06 -53.01 24.44
CA PHE A 1109 13.94 -53.29 23.02
C PHE A 1109 14.17 -51.98 22.23
N GLU A 1110 14.88 -52.06 21.11
CA GLU A 1110 15.08 -50.96 20.17
C GLU A 1110 15.08 -51.52 18.74
N THR A 1111 14.29 -50.94 17.83
CA THR A 1111 14.35 -51.27 16.40
C THR A 1111 14.36 -49.99 15.55
N ARG A 1112 15.33 -49.91 14.66
CA ARG A 1112 15.66 -48.73 13.84
C ARG A 1112 15.57 -49.10 12.37
N PHE A 1113 14.91 -48.28 11.55
CA PHE A 1113 15.00 -48.38 10.10
C PHE A 1113 16.38 -47.94 9.59
N LYS A 1114 16.92 -48.68 8.62
CA LYS A 1114 18.22 -48.39 7.99
C LYS A 1114 18.15 -47.08 7.23
N GLU A 1115 19.11 -46.18 7.48
CA GLU A 1115 19.18 -44.85 6.85
C GLU A 1115 19.18 -44.95 5.31
N ALA A 1116 19.91 -45.91 4.75
CA ALA A 1116 19.94 -46.16 3.30
C ALA A 1116 18.60 -46.67 2.70
N PHE A 1117 17.64 -47.10 3.52
CA PHE A 1117 16.26 -47.35 3.10
C PHE A 1117 15.41 -46.09 3.23
N LEU A 1118 15.49 -45.39 4.37
CA LEU A 1118 14.75 -44.14 4.62
C LEU A 1118 15.09 -43.06 3.59
N ALA A 1119 16.36 -42.95 3.18
CA ALA A 1119 16.84 -42.03 2.15
C ALA A 1119 16.31 -42.31 0.73
N GLN A 1120 15.66 -43.46 0.49
CA GLN A 1120 14.96 -43.74 -0.77
C GLN A 1120 13.51 -43.22 -0.75
N ILE A 1121 12.99 -42.78 0.39
CA ILE A 1121 11.59 -42.35 0.52
C ILE A 1121 11.49 -40.84 0.26
N THR A 1122 11.08 -40.48 -0.96
CA THR A 1122 11.00 -39.10 -1.43
C THR A 1122 9.90 -38.30 -0.74
N ARG A 1123 10.01 -36.96 -0.76
CA ARG A 1123 9.17 -36.03 0.03
C ARG A 1123 7.68 -36.05 -0.35
N ASP A 1124 7.36 -36.49 -1.56
CA ASP A 1124 6.01 -36.70 -2.09
C ASP A 1124 5.35 -38.00 -1.60
N GLN A 1125 6.12 -38.94 -1.03
CA GLN A 1125 5.61 -40.22 -0.52
C GLN A 1125 5.40 -40.14 0.99
N ALA A 1126 4.21 -40.50 1.48
CA ALA A 1126 3.97 -40.67 2.92
C ALA A 1126 4.71 -41.92 3.44
N PHE A 1127 5.03 -41.96 4.74
CA PHE A 1127 5.67 -43.13 5.36
C PHE A 1127 5.21 -43.36 6.80
N GLY A 1128 5.05 -44.62 7.17
CA GLY A 1128 4.85 -45.03 8.55
C GLY A 1128 4.90 -46.54 8.65
N ALA A 1129 5.19 -47.04 9.85
CA ALA A 1129 5.22 -48.47 10.13
C ALA A 1129 4.56 -48.77 11.48
N ASP A 1130 4.05 -49.98 11.64
CA ASP A 1130 3.56 -50.50 12.92
C ASP A 1130 4.50 -51.64 13.37
N GLY A 1131 4.91 -51.61 14.64
CA GLY A 1131 5.74 -52.67 15.24
C GLY A 1131 4.90 -53.63 16.08
N TYR A 1132 5.17 -54.93 15.98
CA TYR A 1132 4.43 -55.98 16.70
C TYR A 1132 5.38 -56.85 17.49
N ILE A 1133 5.53 -56.57 18.79
CA ILE A 1133 6.43 -57.29 19.69
C ILE A 1133 5.65 -58.40 20.39
N THR A 1134 5.91 -59.66 20.05
CA THR A 1134 5.35 -60.81 20.76
C THR A 1134 6.20 -61.17 21.96
N VAL A 1135 5.56 -61.21 23.12
CA VAL A 1135 6.15 -61.60 24.41
C VAL A 1135 5.39 -62.77 25.02
N LYS A 1136 6.03 -63.46 25.96
CA LYS A 1136 5.43 -64.52 26.76
C LYS A 1136 5.30 -64.09 28.22
N ARG A 1137 4.11 -64.23 28.81
CA ARG A 1137 3.88 -63.89 30.21
C ARG A 1137 4.49 -64.96 31.13
N ILE A 1138 5.45 -64.57 31.97
CA ILE A 1138 6.24 -65.48 32.83
C ILE A 1138 6.02 -65.30 34.35
N ALA A 1139 5.39 -64.20 34.80
CA ALA A 1139 5.13 -63.95 36.23
C ALA A 1139 3.73 -63.36 36.48
N SER A 1140 3.17 -63.63 37.67
CA SER A 1140 1.92 -63.03 38.18
C SER A 1140 2.15 -61.61 38.68
N GLY A 1141 1.23 -60.70 38.38
CA GLY A 1141 1.30 -59.28 38.71
C GLY A 1141 0.65 -58.40 37.63
N GLU A 1142 0.58 -57.10 37.93
CA GLU A 1142 0.26 -56.07 36.95
C GLU A 1142 1.45 -55.83 36.03
N VAL A 1143 1.19 -55.69 34.73
CA VAL A 1143 2.17 -55.40 33.71
C VAL A 1143 1.76 -54.15 32.95
N VAL A 1144 2.53 -53.07 33.12
CA VAL A 1144 2.33 -51.77 32.48
C VAL A 1144 3.39 -51.58 31.41
N ASN A 1145 3.00 -51.09 30.23
CA ASN A 1145 3.93 -50.89 29.13
C ASN A 1145 3.61 -49.60 28.31
N GLU A 1146 4.65 -48.91 27.85
CA GLU A 1146 4.62 -47.72 26.97
C GLU A 1146 5.83 -47.77 26.02
N TYR A 1147 5.87 -46.95 24.97
CA TYR A 1147 7.04 -46.88 24.08
C TYR A 1147 7.28 -45.45 23.58
N THR A 1148 8.47 -45.21 23.05
CA THR A 1148 8.84 -43.96 22.38
C THR A 1148 9.18 -44.24 20.91
N LEU A 1149 8.47 -43.59 19.98
CA LEU A 1149 8.92 -43.45 18.59
C LEU A 1149 9.91 -42.30 18.51
N TYR A 1150 10.97 -42.45 17.72
CA TYR A 1150 11.86 -41.36 17.32
C TYR A 1150 11.73 -41.13 15.83
N VAL A 1151 11.45 -39.89 15.43
CA VAL A 1151 11.37 -39.44 14.03
C VAL A 1151 12.30 -38.26 13.83
N ASN A 1152 13.40 -38.45 13.08
CA ASN A 1152 14.50 -37.47 12.94
C ASN A 1152 14.92 -36.83 14.28
N GLY A 1153 15.08 -37.64 15.34
CA GLY A 1153 15.43 -37.16 16.69
C GLY A 1153 14.27 -36.65 17.56
N ASN A 1154 13.07 -36.40 17.02
CA ASN A 1154 11.89 -36.03 17.82
C ASN A 1154 11.35 -37.25 18.57
N PRO A 1155 11.30 -37.25 19.92
CA PRO A 1155 10.68 -38.32 20.70
C PRO A 1155 9.16 -38.15 20.76
N VAL A 1156 8.42 -39.22 20.51
CA VAL A 1156 6.95 -39.26 20.59
C VAL A 1156 6.56 -40.44 21.48
N ILE A 1157 5.97 -40.16 22.65
CA ILE A 1157 5.65 -41.17 23.67
C ILE A 1157 4.22 -41.65 23.48
N SER A 1158 3.99 -42.96 23.58
CA SER A 1158 2.67 -43.57 23.46
C SER A 1158 1.81 -43.43 24.72
N ASN A 1159 0.51 -43.72 24.61
CA ASN A 1159 -0.27 -44.11 25.78
C ASN A 1159 0.35 -45.34 26.48
N LYS A 1160 0.02 -45.52 27.76
CA LYS A 1160 0.27 -46.76 28.49
C LYS A 1160 -0.80 -47.80 28.16
N VAL A 1161 -0.40 -49.07 28.24
CA VAL A 1161 -1.29 -50.24 28.28
C VAL A 1161 -1.02 -51.04 29.55
N VAL A 1162 -2.06 -51.68 30.07
CA VAL A 1162 -2.00 -52.45 31.32
C VAL A 1162 -2.60 -53.82 31.10
N THR A 1163 -1.99 -54.88 31.65
CA THR A 1163 -2.61 -56.21 31.76
C THR A 1163 -2.37 -56.76 33.16
N ASN A 1164 -3.32 -57.49 33.73
CA ASN A 1164 -3.16 -58.17 35.00
C ASN A 1164 -2.94 -59.67 34.82
N THR A 1165 -2.09 -60.28 35.65
CA THR A 1165 -1.75 -61.70 35.59
C THR A 1165 -2.03 -62.33 36.96
N PRO A 1166 -3.02 -63.23 37.10
CA PRO A 1166 -3.42 -63.76 38.40
C PRO A 1166 -2.30 -64.51 39.14
N GLU A 1167 -2.31 -64.48 40.48
CA GLU A 1167 -1.50 -65.43 41.26
C GLU A 1167 -1.92 -66.88 40.90
N PRO A 1168 -0.97 -67.82 40.77
CA PRO A 1168 -1.30 -69.23 40.66
C PRO A 1168 -2.15 -69.68 41.86
N PRO A 1169 -3.23 -70.47 41.66
CA PRO A 1169 -4.06 -70.93 42.76
C PRO A 1169 -3.24 -71.75 43.74
N LYS A 1170 -3.20 -71.32 45.01
CA LYS A 1170 -2.52 -72.04 46.09
C LYS A 1170 -3.09 -73.47 46.18
N PRO A 1171 -2.25 -74.51 46.26
CA PRO A 1171 -2.73 -75.89 46.27
C PRO A 1171 -3.56 -76.16 47.52
N GLU A 1172 -4.83 -76.53 47.33
CA GLU A 1172 -5.71 -76.87 48.45
C GLU A 1172 -5.21 -78.11 49.18
N THR A 1173 -5.03 -78.01 50.50
CA THR A 1173 -4.77 -79.16 51.35
C THR A 1173 -6.06 -79.94 51.62
N PRO A 1174 -6.15 -81.24 51.30
CA PRO A 1174 -7.39 -82.00 51.44
C PRO A 1174 -7.78 -82.16 52.91
N LYS A 1175 -9.04 -81.83 53.23
CA LYS A 1175 -9.67 -82.10 54.54
C LYS A 1175 -10.94 -82.95 54.41
N PRO A 1176 -11.38 -83.63 55.49
CA PRO A 1176 -12.22 -84.82 55.38
C PRO A 1176 -13.70 -84.52 55.13
N GLN A 1177 -14.41 -85.52 54.59
CA GLN A 1177 -15.87 -85.50 54.44
C GLN A 1177 -16.63 -85.91 55.72
N ALA A 1178 -17.94 -85.65 55.68
CA ALA A 1178 -19.01 -86.08 56.59
C ALA A 1178 -19.16 -85.28 57.91
N PRO A 1179 -20.35 -85.30 58.56
CA PRO A 1179 -21.58 -86.02 58.20
C PRO A 1179 -22.84 -85.11 58.12
N ALA A 1180 -24.00 -85.73 57.83
CA ALA A 1180 -25.30 -85.15 58.18
C ALA A 1180 -26.38 -86.24 58.40
N LYS A 1181 -26.82 -86.46 59.66
CA LYS A 1181 -28.20 -86.20 60.15
C LYS A 1181 -28.51 -86.82 61.53
N VAL A 1182 -29.28 -86.06 62.36
CA VAL A 1182 -30.03 -86.43 63.61
C VAL A 1182 -29.20 -87.04 64.77
N GLU A 1183 -29.46 -86.85 66.06
CA GLU A 1183 -30.72 -86.63 66.82
C GLU A 1183 -30.71 -85.47 67.87
N LYS A 1184 -31.74 -85.42 68.74
CA LYS A 1184 -32.10 -84.34 69.69
C LYS A 1184 -31.57 -84.58 71.12
N ALA A 1185 -31.32 -83.52 71.89
CA ALA A 1185 -32.15 -83.14 73.07
C ALA A 1185 -31.58 -81.98 73.94
N GLN A 1186 -32.50 -81.11 74.39
CA GLN A 1186 -32.54 -80.27 75.61
C GLN A 1186 -31.26 -79.72 76.32
N LEU A 1187 -31.19 -78.37 76.37
CA LEU A 1187 -30.93 -77.42 77.49
C LEU A 1187 -30.72 -77.98 78.93
N PRO A 1188 -30.00 -77.28 79.87
CA PRO A 1188 -30.02 -75.80 80.01
C PRO A 1188 -28.77 -75.00 80.53
N ASN A 1189 -28.74 -73.71 80.13
CA ASN A 1189 -28.42 -72.47 80.90
C ASN A 1189 -27.01 -72.11 81.47
N THR A 1190 -26.84 -70.77 81.59
CA THR A 1190 -25.78 -69.94 82.25
C THR A 1190 -24.41 -69.86 81.54
N GLY A 1191 -23.75 -68.69 81.45
CA GLY A 1191 -24.19 -67.31 81.77
C GLY A 1191 -23.13 -66.22 81.48
N ASP A 1192 -23.61 -64.98 81.30
CA ASP A 1192 -22.98 -63.65 81.49
C ASP A 1192 -21.61 -63.22 80.88
N ALA A 1193 -21.73 -62.37 79.82
CA ALA A 1193 -21.37 -60.94 79.82
C ALA A 1193 -19.90 -60.40 79.65
N ALA A 1194 -19.87 -59.08 79.41
CA ALA A 1194 -18.76 -58.10 79.58
C ALA A 1194 -17.71 -57.87 78.45
N SER A 1195 -18.08 -56.93 77.57
CA SER A 1195 -17.25 -55.90 76.92
C SER A 1195 -16.21 -55.18 77.80
N TYR A 1196 -15.10 -54.66 77.23
CA TYR A 1196 -14.79 -53.19 77.11
C TYR A 1196 -13.36 -52.85 76.62
N SER A 1197 -13.21 -51.62 76.08
CA SER A 1197 -12.03 -50.70 76.00
C SER A 1197 -10.64 -51.20 75.55
N LEU A 1198 -9.90 -50.58 74.61
CA LEU A 1198 -9.42 -49.18 74.36
C LEU A 1198 -8.01 -48.86 74.93
N SER A 1199 -7.10 -48.46 74.03
CA SER A 1199 -5.95 -47.51 74.19
C SER A 1199 -4.94 -47.61 75.35
N LEU A 1200 -3.64 -47.64 75.03
CA LEU A 1200 -2.68 -46.58 75.40
C LEU A 1200 -1.39 -46.61 74.54
N ALA A 1201 -0.50 -45.61 74.70
CA ALA A 1201 0.75 -45.41 73.95
C ALA A 1201 1.97 -45.26 74.88
N GLY A 1202 3.21 -45.28 74.35
CA GLY A 1202 4.43 -44.98 75.14
C GLY A 1202 5.78 -45.14 74.42
N VAL A 1203 6.55 -44.06 74.30
CA VAL A 1203 7.87 -43.94 73.64
C VAL A 1203 9.03 -44.18 74.63
N VAL A 1204 10.15 -44.81 74.19
CA VAL A 1204 11.52 -44.66 74.74
C VAL A 1204 12.57 -44.74 73.58
N THR A 1205 13.81 -44.26 73.79
CA THR A 1205 14.73 -43.76 72.73
C THR A 1205 16.22 -44.19 72.88
N LEU A 1206 17.01 -44.02 71.81
CA LEU A 1206 18.51 -43.87 71.74
C LEU A 1206 19.38 -45.14 71.96
N PHE A 1207 20.67 -45.24 71.57
CA PHE A 1207 21.69 -44.27 71.07
C PHE A 1207 22.83 -44.94 70.22
N ALA A 1208 23.44 -44.17 69.28
CA ALA A 1208 24.87 -44.17 68.87
C ALA A 1208 25.56 -45.40 68.16
N SER A 1209 26.77 -45.27 67.57
CA SER A 1209 27.24 -44.48 66.39
C SER A 1209 28.75 -44.74 66.09
N LEU A 1210 29.25 -44.47 64.87
CA LEU A 1210 30.71 -44.40 64.56
C LEU A 1210 31.03 -43.62 63.25
N VAL A 1211 32.23 -43.00 63.16
CA VAL A 1211 32.67 -41.94 62.22
C VAL A 1211 34.21 -42.08 61.98
N GLY A 1212 34.89 -41.69 60.89
CA GLY A 1212 34.58 -40.96 59.63
C GLY A 1212 35.88 -40.39 59.01
N LEU A 1213 35.94 -39.08 58.72
CA LEU A 1213 37.14 -38.25 58.30
C LEU A 1213 37.52 -38.33 56.79
N ARG A 1214 38.05 -37.30 56.09
CA ARG A 1214 38.37 -35.84 56.25
C ARG A 1214 38.60 -35.25 54.82
N LYS A 1215 38.67 -33.95 54.47
CA LYS A 1215 38.77 -32.60 55.11
C LYS A 1215 37.52 -31.74 54.70
N ARG A 1216 37.37 -30.40 54.55
CA ARG A 1216 38.12 -29.10 54.64
C ARG A 1216 39.13 -28.72 53.52
N LYS A 1217 39.36 -27.45 53.15
CA LYS A 1217 39.18 -26.13 53.84
C LYS A 1217 38.59 -25.02 52.91
N ASP A 1218 37.74 -24.16 53.49
CA ASP A 1218 37.75 -22.65 53.50
C ASP A 1218 37.51 -21.81 52.22
N GLU A 1219 37.09 -20.52 52.26
CA GLU A 1219 36.51 -19.62 53.29
C GLU A 1219 35.83 -18.39 52.62
N ASN A 1220 34.77 -17.83 53.24
CA ASN A 1220 34.17 -16.48 53.07
C ASN A 1220 33.68 -16.07 51.64
N ASN A 1221 32.68 -15.21 51.49
CA ASN A 1221 32.06 -14.23 52.41
C ASN A 1221 30.54 -14.17 52.22
#